data_AF-A0A1V6ABI2-F1
#
_entry.id   AF-A0A1V6ABI2-F1
#
_cell.length_a   1.000
_cell.length_b   1.000
_cell.length_c   1.000
_cell.angle_alpha   90.00
_cell.angle_beta   90.00
_cell.angle_gamma   90.00
#
_symmetry.space_group_name_H-M   'P 1'
#
loop_
_entity.id
_entity.type
_entity.pdbx_description
1 polymer ?
#
loop_
_entity_poly.entity_id
_entity_poly.type
_entity_poly.pdbx_seq_one_letter_code
_entity_poly.pdbx_strand_id
1 'polypeptide(L)'
;MDLAYRVFIYIILANLAYMILSLLRQGFKHYSAYIGQLSVLVTLIIWMLVKDFGAGATLLVALIGTFILVILPIIFQRHIDALMAEGHFEELGFYTKIKAAIAWSSINAHLKDIAECAGKNAENLDELEKHIRELLGQGEPYDGLTRVFLGFIHFSNRNFNGLIADLRVANKDLKEHSFDELIYLVRAYVETTRYEEAVEAQFALETKVSEISDDYQDLAEDKQAALAVSRMIFLAFLGWMRDFDNLIKENHEGIAKLPEALVKFWQGVCYFNGGDYDNGEKIMYEVIKSASTVDENDPWLPFMRNRLRGLIDNKDFFNNKVLPELKKLQDKNSNKLRQIVNEQTVANEKIEPKSTVTNLLVVITALISIGLMSFFDIEDTLDLLNIGANSSFLVNSGEYFRLFTHQFVHIGFLHLFMNIVAIKYFAPPVETVAGWPLMLGIYFFSGIGGGFLAAYNGQQLSAGASGAVFGLLASSLVFEILAAKNIKKVSKRPSQSTLLFILGINLLIGFVEKNIDNWAHIGGLCSGAIIALILLPILKNATFKKLVSLFVLLSLVFVGITSMKDFLGFSNRISYPQAYGKMQTIKSSSDSLSLMVPISWSKSEIDSNQYNTIYAVGPLSELMTVTVFNTDETALEFAEALIKERKKEIENTDDLIFNSRKGPEKKLLNNKLEAYVVQWSLTYAKSPRFITDYFVTDGDTMFYFKFMAATANETAYLSMFDHIVASTELTINLPKINE
;
A
#
# COMPACT_ATOMS: atom_id res chain seq x y z
N MET A 1 2.84 17.05 15.60
CA MET A 1 1.77 16.08 15.92
C MET A 1 0.82 15.87 14.75
N ASP A 2 0.28 16.93 14.14
CA ASP A 2 -0.72 16.82 13.06
C ASP A 2 -0.30 15.88 11.90
N LEU A 3 0.94 16.03 11.43
CA LEU A 3 1.50 15.20 10.37
C LEU A 3 1.57 13.70 10.73
N ALA A 4 1.95 13.39 11.98
CA ALA A 4 2.00 12.00 12.44
C ALA A 4 0.59 11.39 12.48
N TYR A 5 -0.42 12.17 12.92
CA TYR A 5 -1.81 11.74 12.90
C TYR A 5 -2.32 11.51 11.48
N ARG A 6 -2.03 12.41 10.54
CA ARG A 6 -2.38 12.22 9.12
C ARG A 6 -1.74 10.95 8.54
N VAL A 7 -0.47 10.66 8.85
CA VAL A 7 0.19 9.40 8.43
C VAL A 7 -0.54 8.17 8.97
N PHE A 8 -0.89 8.14 10.26
CA PHE A 8 -1.66 7.02 10.83
C PHE A 8 -3.04 6.88 10.18
N ILE A 9 -3.73 7.99 9.91
CA ILE A 9 -5.02 7.99 9.21
C ILE A 9 -4.87 7.37 7.82
N TYR A 10 -3.84 7.71 7.06
CA TYR A 10 -3.59 7.13 5.75
C TYR A 10 -3.29 5.62 5.81
N ILE A 11 -2.55 5.17 6.83
CA ILE A 11 -2.32 3.73 7.07
C ILE A 11 -3.63 3.00 7.39
N ILE A 12 -4.52 3.61 8.19
CA ILE A 12 -5.83 3.02 8.52
C ILE A 12 -6.71 2.95 7.28
N LEU A 13 -6.85 4.06 6.55
CA LEU A 13 -7.58 4.11 5.27
C LEU A 13 -7.07 3.02 4.34
N ALA A 14 -5.76 2.80 4.33
CA ALA A 14 -5.15 1.82 3.49
C ALA A 14 -5.57 0.38 3.82
N ASN A 15 -5.50 0.01 5.09
CA ASN A 15 -5.93 -1.30 5.55
C ASN A 15 -7.43 -1.53 5.34
N LEU A 16 -8.27 -0.52 5.58
CA LEU A 16 -9.73 -0.61 5.38
C LEU A 16 -10.08 -0.86 3.92
N ALA A 17 -9.46 -0.13 2.99
CA ALA A 17 -9.71 -0.29 1.57
C ALA A 17 -9.16 -1.61 1.03
N TYR A 18 -7.99 -2.09 1.48
CA TYR A 18 -7.51 -3.44 1.18
C TYR A 18 -8.52 -4.51 1.59
N MET A 19 -9.07 -4.39 2.80
CA MET A 19 -10.07 -5.34 3.29
C MET A 19 -11.38 -5.29 2.48
N ILE A 20 -11.87 -4.10 2.09
CA ILE A 20 -13.03 -3.98 1.19
C ILE A 20 -12.78 -4.74 -0.12
N LEU A 21 -11.59 -4.58 -0.72
CA LEU A 21 -11.22 -5.24 -1.97
C LEU A 21 -11.15 -6.77 -1.80
N SER A 22 -10.61 -7.25 -0.68
CA SER A 22 -10.59 -8.67 -0.32
C SER A 22 -12.00 -9.25 -0.21
N LEU A 23 -12.90 -8.57 0.49
CA LEU A 23 -14.30 -9.01 0.65
C LEU A 23 -15.07 -9.02 -0.68
N LEU A 24 -14.83 -8.03 -1.54
CA LEU A 24 -15.42 -7.99 -2.89
C LEU A 24 -15.09 -9.24 -3.70
N ARG A 25 -13.85 -9.73 -3.58
CA ARG A 25 -13.37 -10.94 -4.27
C ARG A 25 -13.88 -12.23 -3.66
N GLN A 26 -14.11 -12.28 -2.35
CA GLN A 26 -14.70 -13.45 -1.69
C GLN A 26 -16.20 -13.64 -2.01
N GLY A 27 -16.87 -12.58 -2.48
CA GLY A 27 -18.23 -12.66 -3.03
C GLY A 27 -19.11 -11.51 -2.55
N PHE A 28 -19.27 -10.49 -3.39
CA PHE A 28 -20.04 -9.28 -3.08
C PHE A 28 -21.43 -9.56 -2.48
N LYS A 29 -22.16 -10.55 -3.02
CA LYS A 29 -23.52 -10.88 -2.56
C LYS A 29 -23.57 -11.20 -1.06
N HIS A 30 -22.56 -11.87 -0.52
CA HIS A 30 -22.56 -12.37 0.85
C HIS A 30 -21.97 -11.37 1.85
N TYR A 31 -21.13 -10.45 1.38
CA TYR A 31 -20.41 -9.47 2.20
C TYR A 31 -20.82 -8.01 1.94
N SER A 32 -21.85 -7.77 1.11
CA SER A 32 -22.25 -6.43 0.65
C SER A 32 -22.53 -5.44 1.79
N ALA A 33 -23.24 -5.87 2.84
CA ALA A 33 -23.54 -5.02 3.98
C ALA A 33 -22.27 -4.65 4.77
N TYR A 34 -21.36 -5.60 5.00
CA TYR A 34 -20.09 -5.35 5.67
C TYR A 34 -19.17 -4.44 4.84
N ILE A 35 -19.10 -4.67 3.51
CA ILE A 35 -18.42 -3.78 2.57
C ILE A 35 -19.00 -2.36 2.65
N GLY A 36 -20.33 -2.24 2.74
CA GLY A 36 -21.02 -0.97 2.94
C GLY A 36 -20.59 -0.24 4.22
N GLN A 37 -20.55 -0.92 5.36
CA GLN A 37 -20.11 -0.35 6.64
C GLN A 37 -18.67 0.20 6.55
N LEU A 38 -17.76 -0.57 5.98
CA LEU A 38 -16.37 -0.17 5.82
C LEU A 38 -16.23 1.00 4.84
N SER A 39 -17.02 1.01 3.77
CA SER A 39 -17.05 2.11 2.80
C SER A 39 -17.56 3.41 3.42
N VAL A 40 -18.55 3.34 4.33
CA VAL A 40 -19.02 4.49 5.11
C VAL A 40 -17.91 5.02 6.02
N LEU A 41 -17.18 4.14 6.74
CA LEU A 41 -16.07 4.56 7.59
C LEU A 41 -14.96 5.25 6.78
N VAL A 42 -14.56 4.66 5.64
CA VAL A 42 -13.57 5.26 4.73
C VAL A 42 -14.03 6.63 4.24
N THR A 43 -15.29 6.74 3.81
CA THR A 43 -15.87 7.99 3.31
C THR A 43 -15.91 9.05 4.42
N LEU A 44 -16.27 8.68 5.64
CA LEU A 44 -16.28 9.57 6.80
C LEU A 44 -14.88 10.12 7.10
N ILE A 45 -13.87 9.25 7.12
CA ILE A 45 -12.48 9.65 7.37
C ILE A 45 -12.00 10.61 6.26
N ILE A 46 -12.26 10.30 4.99
CA ILE A 46 -11.90 11.18 3.86
C ILE A 46 -12.62 12.52 3.97
N TRP A 47 -13.92 12.52 4.28
CA TRP A 47 -14.70 13.73 4.44
C TRP A 47 -14.16 14.62 5.57
N MET A 48 -13.77 14.01 6.71
CA MET A 48 -13.14 14.74 7.82
C MET A 48 -11.80 15.35 7.43
N LEU A 49 -10.98 14.63 6.65
CA LEU A 49 -9.72 15.17 6.12
C LEU A 49 -9.95 16.34 5.15
N VAL A 50 -10.90 16.21 4.22
CA VAL A 50 -11.24 17.26 3.23
C VAL A 50 -11.83 18.51 3.90
N LYS A 51 -12.49 18.36 5.04
CA LYS A 51 -13.05 19.47 5.83
C LYS A 51 -12.09 20.01 6.88
N ASP A 52 -10.82 19.57 6.89
CA ASP A 52 -9.80 19.95 7.87
C ASP A 52 -10.27 19.83 9.32
N PHE A 53 -11.05 18.78 9.63
CA PHE A 53 -11.26 18.41 11.04
C PHE A 53 -9.91 18.05 11.66
N GLY A 54 -9.66 18.53 12.89
CA GLY A 54 -8.37 18.34 13.57
C GLY A 54 -7.91 16.88 13.55
N ALA A 55 -6.66 16.63 13.12
CA ALA A 55 -6.21 15.27 12.77
C ALA A 55 -6.26 14.29 13.96
N GLY A 56 -6.18 14.77 15.20
CA GLY A 56 -6.37 13.93 16.38
C GLY A 56 -7.78 13.34 16.50
N ALA A 57 -8.81 14.15 16.22
CA ALA A 57 -10.20 13.69 16.25
C ALA A 57 -10.47 12.70 15.09
N THR A 58 -9.98 13.03 13.89
CA THR A 58 -10.06 12.15 12.72
C THR A 58 -9.39 10.80 12.98
N LEU A 59 -8.20 10.80 13.59
CA LEU A 59 -7.50 9.57 13.96
C LEU A 59 -8.27 8.76 14.99
N LEU A 60 -8.85 9.40 16.00
CA LEU A 60 -9.65 8.72 17.01
C LEU A 60 -10.86 8.02 16.39
N VAL A 61 -11.61 8.70 15.51
CA VAL A 61 -12.73 8.11 14.76
C VAL A 61 -12.26 6.94 13.90
N ALA A 62 -11.13 7.09 13.20
CA ALA A 62 -10.55 6.04 12.37
C ALA A 62 -10.16 4.80 13.20
N LEU A 63 -9.51 4.99 14.37
CA LEU A 63 -9.11 3.91 15.26
C LEU A 63 -10.30 3.19 15.89
N ILE A 64 -11.29 3.92 16.42
CA ILE A 64 -12.49 3.33 17.02
C ILE A 64 -13.28 2.57 15.97
N GLY A 65 -13.52 3.18 14.81
CA GLY A 65 -14.24 2.55 13.71
C GLY A 65 -13.55 1.27 13.24
N THR A 66 -12.22 1.29 13.09
CA THR A 66 -11.43 0.12 12.68
C THR A 66 -11.43 -0.97 13.75
N PHE A 67 -11.31 -0.60 15.04
CA PHE A 67 -11.35 -1.57 16.13
C PHE A 67 -12.70 -2.30 16.16
N ILE A 68 -13.81 -1.55 16.11
CA ILE A 68 -15.16 -2.12 16.15
C ILE A 68 -15.45 -2.93 14.90
N LEU A 69 -15.22 -2.38 13.71
CA LEU A 69 -15.64 -3.04 12.48
C LEU A 69 -14.67 -4.12 12.01
N VAL A 70 -13.41 -4.13 12.44
CA VAL A 70 -12.38 -5.05 11.89
C VAL A 70 -11.79 -5.95 12.95
N ILE A 71 -11.12 -5.36 13.95
CA ILE A 71 -10.33 -6.10 14.92
C ILE A 71 -11.24 -6.98 15.78
N LEU A 72 -12.33 -6.42 16.27
CA LEU A 72 -13.24 -7.12 17.16
C LEU A 72 -13.93 -8.34 16.50
N PRO A 73 -14.47 -8.26 15.27
CA PRO A 73 -14.94 -9.43 14.53
C PRO A 73 -13.88 -10.52 14.30
N ILE A 74 -12.61 -10.16 14.08
CA ILE A 74 -11.51 -11.12 13.93
C ILE A 74 -11.23 -11.85 15.25
N ILE A 75 -11.20 -11.11 16.36
CA ILE A 75 -11.04 -11.69 17.70
C ILE A 75 -12.17 -12.68 17.99
N PHE A 76 -13.42 -12.28 17.70
CA PHE A 76 -14.55 -13.18 17.87
C PHE A 76 -14.49 -14.40 16.97
N GLN A 77 -14.07 -14.26 15.71
CA GLN A 77 -13.90 -15.42 14.82
C GLN A 77 -12.91 -16.43 15.39
N ARG A 78 -11.72 -15.98 15.84
CA ARG A 78 -10.71 -16.86 16.42
C ARG A 78 -11.21 -17.59 17.66
N HIS A 79 -11.97 -16.89 18.51
CA HIS A 79 -12.53 -17.49 19.71
C HIS A 79 -13.66 -18.47 19.39
N ILE A 80 -14.52 -18.13 18.42
CA ILE A 80 -15.55 -19.03 17.88
C ILE A 80 -14.91 -20.32 17.34
N ASP A 81 -13.81 -20.22 16.59
CA ASP A 81 -13.10 -21.38 16.04
C ASP A 81 -12.50 -22.26 17.15
N ALA A 82 -11.97 -21.66 18.21
CA ALA A 82 -11.47 -22.39 19.39
C ALA A 82 -12.59 -23.13 20.15
N LEU A 83 -13.70 -22.44 20.43
CA LEU A 83 -14.86 -23.04 21.10
C LEU A 83 -15.49 -24.16 20.26
N MET A 84 -15.53 -24.00 18.93
CA MET A 84 -15.93 -25.07 18.04
C MET A 84 -14.97 -26.25 18.20
N ALA A 85 -13.66 -26.06 18.10
CA ALA A 85 -12.68 -27.14 18.21
C ALA A 85 -12.72 -27.89 19.56
N GLU A 86 -13.06 -27.20 20.65
CA GLU A 86 -13.17 -27.76 22.01
C GLU A 86 -14.55 -28.41 22.27
N GLY A 87 -15.54 -28.19 21.39
CA GLY A 87 -16.90 -28.72 21.55
C GLY A 87 -17.78 -27.93 22.54
N HIS A 88 -17.39 -26.70 22.89
CA HIS A 88 -18.10 -25.83 23.82
C HIS A 88 -19.25 -25.07 23.13
N PHE A 89 -20.26 -25.82 22.64
CA PHE A 89 -21.35 -25.28 21.80
C PHE A 89 -22.28 -24.29 22.51
N GLU A 90 -22.41 -24.36 23.83
CA GLU A 90 -23.26 -23.46 24.60
C GLU A 90 -22.72 -22.01 24.61
N GLU A 91 -21.40 -21.86 24.59
CA GLU A 91 -20.72 -20.56 24.67
C GLU A 91 -20.70 -19.83 23.31
N LEU A 92 -20.78 -20.59 22.21
CA LEU A 92 -20.76 -20.09 20.83
C LEU A 92 -21.85 -19.07 20.53
N GLY A 93 -23.04 -19.25 21.11
CA GLY A 93 -24.19 -18.37 20.86
C GLY A 93 -23.94 -16.91 21.25
N PHE A 94 -23.16 -16.66 22.31
CA PHE A 94 -22.84 -15.30 22.74
C PHE A 94 -21.96 -14.57 21.72
N TYR A 95 -20.87 -15.20 21.29
CA TYR A 95 -19.88 -14.58 20.40
C TYR A 95 -20.41 -14.41 18.98
N THR A 96 -21.14 -15.40 18.45
CA THR A 96 -21.72 -15.32 17.10
C THR A 96 -22.80 -14.24 17.00
N LYS A 97 -23.63 -14.05 18.03
CA LYS A 97 -24.61 -12.94 18.11
C LYS A 97 -23.93 -11.58 18.00
N ILE A 98 -22.89 -11.35 18.78
CA ILE A 98 -22.16 -10.08 18.76
C ILE A 98 -21.49 -9.88 17.40
N LYS A 99 -20.82 -10.92 16.88
CA LYS A 99 -20.16 -10.85 15.57
C LYS A 99 -21.15 -10.52 14.45
N ALA A 100 -22.32 -11.18 14.41
CA ALA A 100 -23.37 -10.92 13.43
C ALA A 100 -23.96 -9.50 13.56
N ALA A 101 -24.05 -8.98 14.79
CA ALA A 101 -24.55 -7.63 15.05
C ALA A 101 -23.57 -6.52 14.64
N ILE A 102 -22.27 -6.80 14.62
CA ILE A 102 -21.23 -5.82 14.26
C ILE A 102 -20.85 -5.92 12.78
N ALA A 103 -20.52 -7.12 12.31
CA ALA A 103 -20.06 -7.39 10.95
C ALA A 103 -21.20 -7.96 10.12
N TRP A 104 -22.01 -7.07 9.54
CA TRP A 104 -23.24 -7.45 8.85
C TRP A 104 -22.95 -8.23 7.57
N SER A 105 -23.06 -9.55 7.65
CA SER A 105 -23.00 -10.43 6.49
C SER A 105 -24.04 -11.52 6.67
N SER A 106 -24.61 -11.98 5.55
CA SER A 106 -25.54 -13.11 5.59
C SER A 106 -24.86 -14.39 6.08
N ILE A 107 -23.55 -14.52 5.86
CA ILE A 107 -22.75 -15.65 6.37
C ILE A 107 -22.64 -15.60 7.91
N ASN A 108 -22.38 -14.43 8.50
CA ASN A 108 -22.33 -14.29 9.95
C ASN A 108 -23.71 -14.50 10.60
N ALA A 109 -24.78 -14.10 9.92
CA ALA A 109 -26.15 -14.38 10.35
C ALA A 109 -26.41 -15.91 10.36
N HIS A 110 -26.02 -16.61 9.30
CA HIS A 110 -26.16 -18.07 9.22
C HIS A 110 -25.32 -18.80 10.29
N LEU A 111 -24.08 -18.34 10.55
CA LEU A 111 -23.24 -18.88 11.63
C LEU A 111 -23.89 -18.70 13.01
N LYS A 112 -24.55 -17.56 13.23
CA LYS A 112 -25.31 -17.31 14.45
C LYS A 112 -26.49 -18.28 14.56
N ASP A 113 -27.22 -18.55 13.49
CA ASP A 113 -28.34 -19.49 13.50
C ASP A 113 -27.88 -20.92 13.82
N ILE A 114 -26.74 -21.34 13.25
CA ILE A 114 -26.06 -22.61 13.59
C ILE A 114 -25.71 -22.64 15.09
N ALA A 115 -25.08 -21.59 15.63
CA ALA A 115 -24.68 -21.55 17.03
C ALA A 115 -25.86 -21.51 18.02
N GLU A 116 -26.96 -20.81 17.68
CA GLU A 116 -28.18 -20.82 18.50
C GLU A 116 -28.85 -22.20 18.50
N CYS A 117 -28.83 -22.89 17.36
CA CYS A 117 -29.29 -24.26 17.25
C CYS A 117 -28.40 -25.20 18.10
N ALA A 118 -27.09 -25.01 18.04
CA ALA A 118 -26.11 -25.78 18.79
C ALA A 118 -26.28 -25.65 20.31
N GLY A 119 -26.37 -24.42 20.81
CA GLY A 119 -26.52 -24.18 22.24
C GLY A 119 -27.84 -24.69 22.83
N LYS A 120 -28.93 -24.74 22.05
CA LYS A 120 -30.23 -25.25 22.53
C LYS A 120 -30.30 -26.77 22.65
N ASN A 121 -29.51 -27.47 21.84
CA ASN A 121 -29.59 -28.92 21.70
C ASN A 121 -28.29 -29.63 22.08
N ALA A 122 -27.35 -28.93 22.75
CA ALA A 122 -26.01 -29.46 23.08
C ALA A 122 -26.07 -30.76 23.91
N GLU A 123 -27.12 -30.93 24.74
CA GLU A 123 -27.32 -32.11 25.58
C GLU A 123 -27.78 -33.36 24.81
N ASN A 124 -28.37 -33.20 23.62
CA ASN A 124 -28.90 -34.29 22.81
C ASN A 124 -28.36 -34.23 21.37
N LEU A 125 -27.30 -35.00 21.12
CA LEU A 125 -26.57 -35.01 19.85
C LEU A 125 -27.44 -35.41 18.65
N ASP A 126 -28.35 -36.37 18.80
CA ASP A 126 -29.23 -36.81 17.71
C ASP A 126 -30.22 -35.71 17.32
N GLU A 127 -30.73 -34.98 18.32
CA GLU A 127 -31.63 -33.86 18.13
C GLU A 127 -30.89 -32.64 17.57
N LEU A 128 -29.66 -32.39 18.02
CA LEU A 128 -28.78 -31.37 17.47
C LEU A 128 -28.50 -31.62 15.98
N GLU A 129 -28.08 -32.83 15.62
CA GLU A 129 -27.80 -33.21 14.23
C GLU A 129 -29.01 -32.97 13.33
N LYS A 130 -30.19 -33.38 13.79
CA LYS A 130 -31.44 -33.18 13.06
C LYS A 130 -31.72 -31.69 12.80
N HIS A 131 -31.65 -30.85 13.83
CA HIS A 131 -31.95 -29.42 13.69
C HIS A 131 -30.89 -28.68 12.86
N ILE A 132 -29.62 -29.06 12.95
CA ILE A 132 -28.57 -28.47 12.09
C ILE A 132 -28.79 -28.86 10.63
N ARG A 133 -29.24 -30.08 10.33
CA ARG A 133 -29.61 -30.49 8.96
C ARG A 133 -30.75 -29.67 8.37
N GLU A 134 -31.69 -29.20 9.19
CA GLU A 134 -32.79 -28.33 8.74
C GLU A 134 -32.30 -26.97 8.21
N LEU A 135 -31.07 -26.57 8.53
CA LEU A 135 -30.44 -25.34 8.03
C LEU A 135 -29.79 -25.51 6.64
N LEU A 136 -29.78 -26.72 6.08
CA LEU A 136 -29.32 -26.97 4.70
C LEU A 136 -30.37 -26.56 3.66
N GLY A 137 -29.94 -26.36 2.41
CA GLY A 137 -30.81 -26.02 1.27
C GLY A 137 -30.86 -24.53 0.94
N GLN A 138 -29.97 -23.74 1.54
CA GLN A 138 -29.83 -22.30 1.27
C GLN A 138 -28.87 -22.01 0.10
N GLY A 139 -28.14 -23.02 -0.37
CA GLY A 139 -27.09 -22.90 -1.39
C GLY A 139 -25.73 -22.53 -0.81
N GLU A 140 -24.69 -22.58 -1.65
CA GLU A 140 -23.34 -22.17 -1.26
C GLU A 140 -23.24 -20.65 -1.05
N PRO A 141 -22.44 -20.16 -0.08
CA PRO A 141 -21.54 -20.91 0.82
C PRO A 141 -22.18 -21.36 2.15
N TYR A 142 -23.49 -21.12 2.35
CA TYR A 142 -24.18 -21.41 3.62
C TYR A 142 -24.23 -22.91 3.91
N ASP A 143 -24.60 -23.70 2.90
CA ASP A 143 -24.67 -25.15 3.05
C ASP A 143 -23.28 -25.76 3.33
N GLY A 144 -22.21 -25.20 2.75
CA GLY A 144 -20.83 -25.57 3.07
C GLY A 144 -20.47 -25.33 4.52
N LEU A 145 -20.82 -24.17 5.07
CA LEU A 145 -20.61 -23.87 6.50
C LEU A 145 -21.38 -24.83 7.41
N THR A 146 -22.64 -25.11 7.08
CA THR A 146 -23.47 -26.08 7.83
C THR A 146 -22.86 -27.49 7.79
N ARG A 147 -22.38 -27.94 6.63
CA ARG A 147 -21.74 -29.26 6.50
C ARG A 147 -20.42 -29.37 7.27
N VAL A 148 -19.61 -28.32 7.32
CA VAL A 148 -18.40 -28.30 8.15
C VAL A 148 -18.76 -28.42 9.63
N PHE A 149 -19.83 -27.75 10.08
CA PHE A 149 -20.31 -27.85 11.45
C PHE A 149 -20.84 -29.25 11.81
N LEU A 150 -21.68 -29.84 10.94
CA LEU A 150 -22.08 -31.25 11.05
C LEU A 150 -20.85 -32.17 11.07
N GLY A 151 -19.83 -31.82 10.28
CA GLY A 151 -18.59 -32.53 10.22
C GLY A 151 -17.87 -32.61 11.57
N PHE A 152 -17.80 -31.48 12.26
CA PHE A 152 -17.23 -31.40 13.59
C PHE A 152 -17.99 -32.25 14.63
N ILE A 153 -19.34 -32.23 14.59
CA ILE A 153 -20.18 -33.05 15.49
C ILE A 153 -19.89 -34.54 15.28
N HIS A 154 -19.95 -35.01 14.04
CA HIS A 154 -19.68 -36.41 13.72
C HIS A 154 -18.26 -36.82 14.06
N PHE A 155 -17.28 -35.96 13.80
CA PHE A 155 -15.88 -36.22 14.10
C PHE A 155 -15.63 -36.40 15.59
N SER A 156 -16.16 -35.49 16.42
CA SER A 156 -16.03 -35.54 17.87
C SER A 156 -16.66 -36.80 18.47
N ASN A 157 -17.75 -37.28 17.87
CA ASN A 157 -18.44 -38.50 18.27
C ASN A 157 -17.90 -39.78 17.61
N ARG A 158 -16.84 -39.69 16.81
CA ARG A 158 -16.28 -40.80 16.01
C ARG A 158 -17.30 -41.48 15.10
N ASN A 159 -18.36 -40.78 14.69
CA ASN A 159 -19.37 -41.26 13.74
C ASN A 159 -18.94 -40.97 12.29
N PHE A 160 -17.92 -41.68 11.81
CA PHE A 160 -17.36 -41.44 10.48
C PHE A 160 -18.30 -41.82 9.33
N ASN A 161 -19.27 -42.72 9.54
CA ASN A 161 -20.28 -43.04 8.53
C ASN A 161 -21.30 -41.91 8.38
N GLY A 162 -21.78 -41.33 9.49
CA GLY A 162 -22.61 -40.14 9.48
C GLY A 162 -21.89 -38.94 8.87
N LEU A 163 -20.60 -38.78 9.21
CA LEU A 163 -19.72 -37.77 8.63
C LEU A 163 -19.72 -37.82 7.09
N ILE A 164 -19.54 -39.01 6.53
CA ILE A 164 -19.56 -39.19 5.08
C ILE A 164 -20.95 -38.90 4.51
N ALA A 165 -22.02 -39.36 5.17
CA ALA A 165 -23.38 -39.17 4.70
C ALA A 165 -23.76 -37.67 4.57
N ASP A 166 -23.31 -36.84 5.51
CA ASP A 166 -23.63 -35.41 5.52
C ASP A 166 -22.67 -34.56 4.68
N LEU A 167 -21.37 -34.89 4.66
CA LEU A 167 -20.40 -34.12 3.86
C LEU A 167 -20.37 -34.53 2.39
N ARG A 168 -20.57 -35.82 2.07
CA ARG A 168 -20.45 -36.32 0.69
C ARG A 168 -21.77 -36.13 -0.06
N VAL A 169 -21.86 -35.03 -0.80
CA VAL A 169 -22.99 -34.76 -1.67
C VAL A 169 -22.95 -35.71 -2.88
N ALA A 170 -23.97 -36.56 -3.02
CA ALA A 170 -23.97 -37.71 -3.95
C ALA A 170 -23.69 -37.35 -5.42
N ASN A 171 -24.08 -36.15 -5.88
CA ASN A 171 -23.92 -35.70 -7.26
C ASN A 171 -22.76 -34.71 -7.45
N LYS A 172 -21.95 -34.44 -6.41
CA LYS A 172 -20.88 -33.45 -6.42
C LYS A 172 -19.52 -34.15 -6.57
N ASP A 173 -18.70 -33.72 -7.53
CA ASP A 173 -17.34 -34.26 -7.67
C ASP A 173 -16.50 -33.88 -6.43
N LEU A 174 -15.57 -34.73 -5.99
CA LEU A 174 -14.70 -34.42 -4.84
C LEU A 174 -13.95 -33.10 -5.02
N LYS A 175 -13.59 -32.73 -6.26
CA LYS A 175 -12.91 -31.47 -6.57
C LYS A 175 -13.77 -30.23 -6.37
N GLU A 176 -15.09 -30.38 -6.36
CA GLU A 176 -16.05 -29.30 -6.14
C GLU A 176 -16.32 -29.04 -4.65
N HIS A 177 -15.88 -29.95 -3.76
CA HIS A 177 -15.96 -29.75 -2.33
C HIS A 177 -15.00 -28.66 -1.84
N SER A 178 -15.34 -28.06 -0.70
CA SER A 178 -14.47 -27.08 -0.06
C SER A 178 -13.23 -27.77 0.53
N PHE A 179 -12.17 -26.99 0.77
CA PHE A 179 -10.94 -27.50 1.39
C PHE A 179 -11.23 -28.12 2.77
N ASP A 180 -12.07 -27.45 3.57
CA ASP A 180 -12.42 -27.89 4.93
C ASP A 180 -13.27 -29.16 4.90
N GLU A 181 -14.21 -29.27 3.97
CA GLU A 181 -14.99 -30.51 3.74
C GLU A 181 -14.08 -31.68 3.38
N LEU A 182 -13.09 -31.45 2.51
CA LEU A 182 -12.18 -32.49 2.05
C LEU A 182 -11.26 -33.03 3.15
N ILE A 183 -10.80 -32.19 4.09
CA ILE A 183 -10.01 -32.65 5.25
C ILE A 183 -10.81 -33.67 6.07
N TYR A 184 -12.07 -33.35 6.38
CA TYR A 184 -12.92 -34.25 7.15
C TYR A 184 -13.26 -35.51 6.36
N LEU A 185 -13.53 -35.40 5.06
CA LEU A 185 -13.82 -36.56 4.20
C LEU A 185 -12.62 -37.51 4.09
N VAL A 186 -11.40 -37.01 3.90
CA VAL A 186 -10.18 -37.84 3.90
C VAL A 186 -10.10 -38.63 5.20
N ARG A 187 -10.27 -37.96 6.34
CA ARG A 187 -10.18 -38.63 7.64
C ARG A 187 -11.32 -39.63 7.87
N ALA A 188 -12.53 -39.32 7.43
CA ALA A 188 -13.68 -40.22 7.52
C ALA A 188 -13.44 -41.51 6.72
N TYR A 189 -12.99 -41.37 5.46
CA TYR A 189 -12.78 -42.50 4.58
C TYR A 189 -11.72 -43.47 5.11
N VAL A 190 -10.59 -42.96 5.60
CA VAL A 190 -9.54 -43.84 6.16
C VAL A 190 -10.00 -44.56 7.43
N GLU A 191 -10.83 -43.94 8.27
CA GLU A 191 -11.35 -44.57 9.51
C GLU A 191 -12.45 -45.60 9.22
N THR A 192 -13.20 -45.43 8.13
CA THR A 192 -14.23 -46.38 7.65
C THR A 192 -13.70 -47.44 6.69
N THR A 193 -12.37 -47.54 6.50
CA THR A 193 -11.72 -48.50 5.57
C THR A 193 -12.08 -48.32 4.09
N ARG A 194 -12.59 -47.14 3.71
CA ARG A 194 -12.93 -46.75 2.33
C ARG A 194 -11.72 -46.14 1.63
N TYR A 195 -10.67 -46.94 1.47
CA TYR A 195 -9.34 -46.43 1.09
C TYR A 195 -9.26 -45.87 -0.33
N GLU A 196 -10.05 -46.37 -1.27
CA GLU A 196 -10.11 -45.82 -2.64
C GLU A 196 -10.65 -44.40 -2.63
N GLU A 197 -11.76 -44.17 -1.94
CA GLU A 197 -12.35 -42.84 -1.79
C GLU A 197 -11.45 -41.90 -0.98
N ALA A 198 -10.71 -42.41 0.01
CA ALA A 198 -9.70 -41.63 0.74
C ALA A 198 -8.60 -41.11 -0.19
N VAL A 199 -8.12 -41.94 -1.13
CA VAL A 199 -7.10 -41.54 -2.12
C VAL A 199 -7.65 -40.44 -3.04
N GLU A 200 -8.88 -40.60 -3.53
CA GLU A 200 -9.53 -39.60 -4.38
C GLU A 200 -9.75 -38.27 -3.65
N ALA A 201 -10.20 -38.33 -2.39
CA ALA A 201 -10.43 -37.15 -1.56
C ALA A 201 -9.11 -36.44 -1.24
N GLN A 202 -8.04 -37.18 -0.93
CA GLN A 202 -6.71 -36.60 -0.70
C GLN A 202 -6.22 -35.94 -1.99
N PHE A 203 -6.37 -36.55 -3.16
CA PHE A 203 -5.99 -35.90 -4.44
C PHE A 203 -6.79 -34.63 -4.74
N ALA A 204 -8.09 -34.61 -4.44
CA ALA A 204 -8.89 -33.40 -4.54
C ALA A 204 -8.37 -32.31 -3.59
N LEU A 205 -8.03 -32.68 -2.34
CA LEU A 205 -7.46 -31.79 -1.34
C LEU A 205 -6.10 -31.20 -1.77
N GLU A 206 -5.21 -32.05 -2.29
CA GLU A 206 -3.92 -31.63 -2.86
C GLU A 206 -4.09 -30.61 -3.99
N THR A 207 -5.08 -30.84 -4.85
CA THR A 207 -5.35 -29.93 -5.98
C THR A 207 -5.91 -28.59 -5.50
N LYS A 208 -6.72 -28.60 -4.43
CA LYS A 208 -7.39 -27.40 -3.90
C LYS A 208 -6.42 -26.35 -3.37
N VAL A 209 -5.31 -26.77 -2.76
CA VAL A 209 -4.26 -25.83 -2.29
C VAL A 209 -3.55 -25.17 -3.46
N SER A 210 -3.34 -25.91 -4.56
CA SER A 210 -2.72 -25.38 -5.79
C SER A 210 -3.62 -24.37 -6.54
N GLU A 211 -4.93 -24.38 -6.27
CA GLU A 211 -5.90 -23.44 -6.86
C GLU A 211 -5.99 -22.11 -6.10
N ILE A 212 -5.40 -21.99 -4.90
CA ILE A 212 -5.46 -20.75 -4.10
C ILE A 212 -4.62 -19.67 -4.79
N SER A 213 -5.25 -18.53 -5.08
CA SER A 213 -4.56 -17.37 -5.65
C SER A 213 -3.43 -16.88 -4.75
N ASP A 214 -2.33 -16.42 -5.35
CA ASP A 214 -1.21 -15.77 -4.66
C ASP A 214 -1.65 -14.55 -3.82
N ASP A 215 -2.81 -13.95 -4.12
CA ASP A 215 -3.40 -12.86 -3.32
C ASP A 215 -3.79 -13.26 -1.89
N TYR A 216 -3.96 -14.56 -1.60
CA TYR A 216 -4.36 -15.08 -0.30
C TYR A 216 -3.24 -15.92 0.33
N GLN A 217 -2.02 -15.38 0.33
CA GLN A 217 -0.82 -16.11 0.73
C GLN A 217 -0.89 -16.63 2.18
N ASP A 218 -1.37 -15.82 3.13
CA ASP A 218 -1.52 -16.24 4.53
C ASP A 218 -2.52 -17.41 4.66
N LEU A 219 -3.64 -17.33 3.93
CA LEU A 219 -4.63 -18.41 3.88
C LEU A 219 -4.05 -19.67 3.20
N ALA A 220 -3.19 -19.50 2.21
CA ALA A 220 -2.51 -20.61 1.56
C ALA A 220 -1.50 -21.29 2.50
N GLU A 221 -0.80 -20.53 3.34
CA GLU A 221 0.15 -21.06 4.34
C GLU A 221 -0.60 -21.86 5.44
N ASP A 222 -1.69 -21.33 5.98
CA ASP A 222 -2.54 -22.06 6.94
C ASP A 222 -3.12 -23.36 6.34
N LYS A 223 -3.61 -23.29 5.09
CA LYS A 223 -4.13 -24.48 4.39
C LYS A 223 -3.03 -25.48 4.02
N GLN A 224 -1.81 -25.03 3.73
CA GLN A 224 -0.65 -25.92 3.53
C GLN A 224 -0.27 -26.65 4.82
N ALA A 225 -0.31 -25.96 5.96
CA ALA A 225 -0.10 -26.58 7.26
C ALA A 225 -1.15 -27.67 7.54
N ALA A 226 -2.43 -27.37 7.33
CA ALA A 226 -3.51 -28.35 7.48
C ALA A 226 -3.41 -29.53 6.49
N LEU A 227 -3.04 -29.26 5.23
CA LEU A 227 -2.79 -30.27 4.21
C LEU A 227 -1.66 -31.22 4.62
N ALA A 228 -0.55 -30.70 5.16
CA ALA A 228 0.58 -31.52 5.61
C ALA A 228 0.16 -32.49 6.73
N VAL A 229 -0.65 -32.02 7.70
CA VAL A 229 -1.20 -32.87 8.76
C VAL A 229 -2.16 -33.93 8.19
N SER A 230 -3.06 -33.55 7.28
CA SER A 230 -3.95 -34.50 6.60
C SER A 230 -3.16 -35.56 5.83
N ARG A 231 -2.11 -35.14 5.10
CA ARG A 231 -1.23 -36.02 4.33
C ARG A 231 -0.48 -36.99 5.23
N MET A 232 0.06 -36.53 6.36
CA MET A 232 0.73 -37.38 7.36
C MET A 232 -0.20 -38.50 7.83
N ILE A 233 -1.41 -38.13 8.26
CA ILE A 233 -2.43 -39.08 8.71
C ILE A 233 -2.80 -40.06 7.59
N PHE A 234 -3.11 -39.56 6.40
CA PHE A 234 -3.45 -40.37 5.24
C PHE A 234 -2.37 -41.42 4.95
N LEU A 235 -1.11 -41.01 4.88
CA LEU A 235 0.04 -41.90 4.63
C LEU A 235 0.22 -42.92 5.76
N ALA A 236 -0.05 -42.55 7.02
CA ALA A 236 0.02 -43.48 8.14
C ALA A 236 -1.06 -44.56 8.08
N PHE A 237 -2.29 -44.21 7.70
CA PHE A 237 -3.38 -45.20 7.55
C PHE A 237 -3.12 -46.16 6.38
N LEU A 238 -2.60 -45.66 5.26
CA LEU A 238 -2.34 -46.49 4.08
C LEU A 238 -1.01 -47.25 4.14
N GLY A 239 -0.15 -46.96 5.12
CA GLY A 239 1.14 -47.64 5.29
C GLY A 239 2.20 -47.27 4.25
N TRP A 240 2.14 -46.07 3.67
CA TRP A 240 3.07 -45.63 2.63
C TRP A 240 4.39 -45.09 3.24
N MET A 241 5.17 -46.00 3.86
CA MET A 241 6.32 -45.69 4.71
C MET A 241 7.32 -44.71 4.09
N ARG A 242 7.76 -44.95 2.84
CA ARG A 242 8.74 -44.09 2.15
C ARG A 242 8.23 -42.65 2.00
N ASP A 243 6.96 -42.49 1.66
CA ASP A 243 6.34 -41.19 1.44
C ASP A 243 6.11 -40.47 2.76
N PHE A 244 5.75 -41.21 3.81
CA PHE A 244 5.63 -40.68 5.17
C PHE A 244 6.98 -40.16 5.69
N ASP A 245 8.04 -40.96 5.61
CA ASP A 245 9.36 -40.55 6.11
C ASP A 245 9.94 -39.35 5.35
N ASN A 246 9.64 -39.25 4.05
CA ASN A 246 10.01 -38.06 3.26
C ASN A 246 9.24 -36.82 3.74
N LEU A 247 7.92 -36.94 3.97
CA LEU A 247 7.10 -35.84 4.49
C LEU A 247 7.61 -35.31 5.84
N ILE A 248 8.01 -36.20 6.75
CA ILE A 248 8.55 -35.80 8.06
C ILE A 248 9.91 -35.09 7.92
N LYS A 249 10.77 -35.55 7.00
CA LYS A 249 12.08 -34.91 6.74
C LYS A 249 11.96 -33.50 6.18
N GLU A 250 10.88 -33.19 5.46
CA GLU A 250 10.63 -31.87 4.89
C GLU A 250 10.25 -30.81 5.96
N ASN A 251 9.96 -31.21 7.20
CA ASN A 251 9.71 -30.34 8.35
C ASN A 251 8.65 -29.24 8.09
N HIS A 252 7.49 -29.64 7.57
CA HIS A 252 6.35 -28.75 7.32
C HIS A 252 5.82 -28.11 8.61
N GLU A 253 5.46 -26.82 8.56
CA GLU A 253 5.05 -26.03 9.74
C GLU A 253 3.87 -26.65 10.51
N GLY A 254 2.87 -27.17 9.79
CA GLY A 254 1.71 -27.82 10.42
C GLY A 254 2.07 -29.05 11.24
N ILE A 255 3.04 -29.84 10.77
CA ILE A 255 3.54 -31.02 11.48
C ILE A 255 4.44 -30.60 12.65
N ALA A 256 5.25 -29.55 12.46
CA ALA A 256 6.14 -29.02 13.50
C ALA A 256 5.38 -28.44 14.71
N LYS A 257 4.12 -28.02 14.55
CA LYS A 257 3.24 -27.57 15.64
C LYS A 257 2.67 -28.72 16.48
N LEU A 258 2.73 -29.97 16.01
CA LEU A 258 2.20 -31.12 16.75
C LEU A 258 3.21 -31.61 17.80
N PRO A 259 2.75 -32.22 18.90
CA PRO A 259 3.65 -32.88 19.85
C PRO A 259 4.52 -33.94 19.17
N GLU A 260 5.82 -33.92 19.42
CA GLU A 260 6.78 -34.86 18.80
C GLU A 260 6.38 -36.33 19.04
N ALA A 261 5.87 -36.63 20.23
CA ALA A 261 5.33 -37.94 20.58
C ALA A 261 4.21 -38.37 19.62
N LEU A 262 3.27 -37.47 19.30
CA LEU A 262 2.16 -37.78 18.41
C LEU A 262 2.64 -38.04 16.97
N VAL A 263 3.62 -37.28 16.48
CA VAL A 263 4.20 -37.49 15.14
C VAL A 263 4.90 -38.85 15.07
N LYS A 264 5.71 -39.20 16.08
CA LYS A 264 6.36 -40.52 16.17
C LYS A 264 5.34 -41.65 16.32
N PHE A 265 4.25 -41.44 17.05
CA PHE A 265 3.18 -42.42 17.14
C PHE A 265 2.59 -42.72 15.77
N TRP A 266 2.26 -41.69 14.97
CA TRP A 266 1.78 -41.86 13.60
C TRP A 266 2.81 -42.52 12.67
N GLN A 267 4.11 -42.31 12.90
CA GLN A 267 5.16 -43.06 12.21
C GLN A 267 5.07 -44.55 12.52
N GLY A 268 4.92 -44.92 13.80
CA GLY A 268 4.73 -46.31 14.20
C GLY A 268 3.48 -46.94 13.58
N VAL A 269 2.36 -46.19 13.53
CA VAL A 269 1.13 -46.62 12.82
C VAL A 269 1.41 -46.84 11.32
N CYS A 270 2.17 -45.95 10.67
CA CYS A 270 2.52 -46.09 9.26
C CYS A 270 3.33 -47.36 8.98
N TYR A 271 4.34 -47.64 9.80
CA TYR A 271 5.18 -48.84 9.67
C TYR A 271 4.36 -50.11 9.89
N PHE A 272 3.51 -50.13 10.92
CA PHE A 272 2.62 -51.25 11.20
C PHE A 272 1.66 -51.52 10.03
N ASN A 273 0.98 -50.49 9.53
CA ASN A 273 0.07 -50.61 8.39
C ASN A 273 0.79 -50.90 7.06
N GLY A 274 2.09 -50.59 6.96
CA GLY A 274 2.95 -50.95 5.84
C GLY A 274 3.41 -52.42 5.84
N GLY A 275 3.15 -53.15 6.94
CA GLY A 275 3.52 -54.55 7.13
C GLY A 275 4.82 -54.77 7.91
N ASP A 276 5.49 -53.70 8.35
CA ASP A 276 6.63 -53.78 9.28
C ASP A 276 6.12 -53.73 10.73
N TYR A 277 5.46 -54.81 11.13
CA TYR A 277 4.74 -54.89 12.40
C TYR A 277 5.66 -54.71 13.60
N ASP A 278 6.83 -55.35 13.59
CA ASP A 278 7.74 -55.36 14.75
C ASP A 278 8.29 -53.95 15.02
N ASN A 279 8.71 -53.23 13.97
CA ASN A 279 9.17 -51.85 14.14
C ASN A 279 8.01 -50.90 14.47
N GLY A 280 6.87 -51.02 13.78
CA GLY A 280 5.72 -50.15 14.04
C GLY A 280 5.20 -50.27 15.48
N GLU A 281 5.07 -51.51 15.97
CA GLU A 281 4.68 -51.81 17.34
C GLU A 281 5.69 -51.27 18.34
N LYS A 282 7.00 -51.52 18.13
CA LYS A 282 8.07 -51.01 18.99
C LYS A 282 8.04 -49.48 19.11
N ILE A 283 7.93 -48.76 17.99
CA ILE A 283 7.89 -47.29 17.97
C ILE A 283 6.68 -46.79 18.79
N MET A 284 5.49 -47.35 18.54
CA MET A 284 4.28 -46.94 19.27
C MET A 284 4.38 -47.22 20.78
N TYR A 285 4.92 -48.37 21.18
CA TYR A 285 5.14 -48.71 22.59
C TYR A 285 6.14 -47.78 23.27
N GLU A 286 7.27 -47.48 22.63
CA GLU A 286 8.28 -46.56 23.17
C GLU A 286 7.70 -45.15 23.35
N VAL A 287 6.89 -44.68 22.40
CA VAL A 287 6.18 -43.40 22.51
C VAL A 287 5.19 -43.39 23.67
N ILE A 288 4.32 -44.41 23.78
CA ILE A 288 3.34 -44.48 24.87
C ILE A 288 4.04 -44.56 26.23
N LYS A 289 5.11 -45.36 26.33
CA LYS A 289 5.89 -45.52 27.56
C LYS A 289 6.54 -44.20 27.97
N SER A 290 7.21 -43.52 27.03
CA SER A 290 7.87 -42.25 27.31
C SER A 290 6.87 -41.15 27.66
N ALA A 291 5.76 -41.02 26.92
CA ALA A 291 4.70 -40.06 27.23
C ALA A 291 4.11 -40.31 28.63
N SER A 292 3.81 -41.57 28.98
CA SER A 292 3.29 -41.94 30.31
C SER A 292 4.25 -41.61 31.46
N THR A 293 5.57 -41.59 31.21
CA THR A 293 6.56 -41.20 32.23
C THR A 293 6.75 -39.69 32.37
N VAL A 294 6.37 -38.91 31.35
CA VAL A 294 6.54 -37.46 31.32
C VAL A 294 5.30 -36.77 31.86
N ASP A 295 4.12 -37.17 31.40
CA ASP A 295 2.83 -36.65 31.84
C ASP A 295 1.75 -37.74 31.71
N GLU A 296 1.31 -38.30 32.84
CA GLU A 296 0.22 -39.30 32.84
C GLU A 296 -1.13 -38.71 32.39
N ASN A 297 -1.28 -37.38 32.44
CA ASN A 297 -2.48 -36.69 32.01
C ASN A 297 -2.42 -36.20 30.55
N ASP A 298 -1.44 -36.65 29.76
CA ASP A 298 -1.38 -36.32 28.33
C ASP A 298 -2.72 -36.70 27.64
N PRO A 299 -3.45 -35.73 27.05
CA PRO A 299 -4.77 -35.97 26.48
C PRO A 299 -4.76 -36.96 25.31
N TRP A 300 -3.59 -37.21 24.69
CA TRP A 300 -3.44 -38.13 23.57
C TRP A 300 -3.17 -39.57 24.00
N LEU A 301 -2.73 -39.82 25.25
CA LEU A 301 -2.41 -41.17 25.76
C LEU A 301 -3.57 -42.17 25.62
N PRO A 302 -4.83 -41.85 26.00
CA PRO A 302 -5.95 -42.77 25.83
C PRO A 302 -6.21 -43.13 24.36
N PHE A 303 -6.07 -42.15 23.46
CA PHE A 303 -6.20 -42.37 22.03
C PHE A 303 -5.10 -43.31 21.50
N MET A 304 -3.84 -43.02 21.82
CA MET A 304 -2.68 -43.80 21.37
C MET A 304 -2.76 -45.26 21.85
N ARG A 305 -3.08 -45.49 23.13
CA ARG A 305 -3.25 -46.83 23.70
C ARG A 305 -4.37 -47.61 23.01
N ASN A 306 -5.52 -46.98 22.78
CA ASN A 306 -6.65 -47.62 22.12
C ASN A 306 -6.33 -47.98 20.65
N ARG A 307 -5.64 -47.10 19.93
CA ARG A 307 -5.23 -47.36 18.54
C ARG A 307 -4.23 -48.51 18.46
N LEU A 308 -3.19 -48.51 19.31
CA LEU A 308 -2.20 -49.58 19.34
C LEU A 308 -2.85 -50.94 19.61
N ARG A 309 -3.70 -51.02 20.64
CA ARG A 309 -4.45 -52.25 20.96
C ARG A 309 -5.29 -52.72 19.77
N GLY A 310 -6.05 -51.82 19.15
CA GLY A 310 -6.88 -52.15 18.00
C GLY A 310 -6.09 -52.65 16.77
N LEU A 311 -4.86 -52.14 16.57
CA LEU A 311 -3.97 -52.61 15.50
C LEU A 311 -3.42 -54.02 15.80
N ILE A 312 -2.99 -54.27 17.04
CA ILE A 312 -2.46 -55.57 17.47
C ILE A 312 -3.54 -56.65 17.43
N ASP A 313 -4.71 -56.37 18.02
CA ASP A 313 -5.82 -57.33 18.11
C ASP A 313 -6.32 -57.79 16.73
N ASN A 314 -6.21 -56.93 15.71
CA ASN A 314 -6.67 -57.21 14.35
C ASN A 314 -5.53 -57.53 13.36
N LYS A 315 -4.30 -57.76 13.84
CA LYS A 315 -3.09 -57.94 13.01
C LYS A 315 -3.26 -59.00 11.91
N ASP A 316 -3.77 -60.19 12.27
CA ASP A 316 -3.90 -61.30 11.33
C ASP A 316 -4.95 -61.02 10.24
N PHE A 317 -6.08 -60.40 10.62
CA PHE A 317 -7.09 -59.97 9.65
C PHE A 317 -6.51 -58.91 8.71
N PHE A 318 -5.84 -57.91 9.26
CA PHE A 318 -5.25 -56.82 8.49
C PHE A 318 -4.20 -57.33 7.50
N ASN A 319 -3.27 -58.17 7.95
CA ASN A 319 -2.22 -58.74 7.10
C ASN A 319 -2.78 -59.54 5.92
N ASN A 320 -3.84 -60.32 6.15
CA ASN A 320 -4.40 -61.23 5.15
C ASN A 320 -5.42 -60.57 4.20
N LYS A 321 -6.12 -59.52 4.64
CA LYS A 321 -7.24 -58.92 3.88
C LYS A 321 -7.01 -57.48 3.46
N VAL A 322 -6.37 -56.67 4.30
CA VAL A 322 -6.28 -55.21 4.09
C VAL A 322 -4.95 -54.81 3.47
N LEU A 323 -3.83 -55.32 4.01
CA LEU A 323 -2.48 -54.98 3.55
C LEU A 323 -2.27 -55.23 2.03
N PRO A 324 -2.75 -56.33 1.42
CA PRO A 324 -2.61 -56.54 -0.02
C PRO A 324 -3.30 -55.46 -0.86
N GLU A 325 -4.48 -55.01 -0.43
CA GLU A 325 -5.23 -53.94 -1.12
C GLU A 325 -4.54 -52.59 -0.95
N LEU A 326 -4.03 -52.28 0.24
CA LEU A 326 -3.24 -51.06 0.47
C LEU A 326 -1.98 -51.00 -0.40
N LYS A 327 -1.27 -52.12 -0.57
CA LYS A 327 -0.12 -52.22 -1.48
C LYS A 327 -0.51 -51.97 -2.94
N LYS A 328 -1.62 -52.55 -3.42
CA LYS A 328 -2.14 -52.27 -4.77
C LYS A 328 -2.47 -50.79 -4.95
N LEU A 329 -3.08 -50.16 -3.95
CA LEU A 329 -3.38 -48.73 -3.97
C LEU A 329 -2.11 -47.89 -4.00
N GLN A 330 -1.08 -48.28 -3.25
CA GLN A 330 0.23 -47.63 -3.28
C GLN A 330 0.87 -47.70 -4.66
N ASP A 331 0.93 -48.89 -5.26
CA ASP A 331 1.54 -49.11 -6.57
C ASP A 331 0.83 -48.30 -7.66
N LYS A 332 -0.50 -48.22 -7.58
CA LYS A 332 -1.33 -47.46 -8.52
C LYS A 332 -1.18 -45.94 -8.37
N ASN A 333 -1.01 -45.42 -7.15
CA ASN A 333 -1.24 -43.99 -6.86
C ASN A 333 -0.02 -43.21 -6.34
N SER A 334 0.99 -43.87 -5.75
CA SER A 334 2.11 -43.20 -5.09
C SER A 334 2.90 -42.28 -6.02
N ASN A 335 3.14 -42.70 -7.27
CA ASN A 335 3.83 -41.86 -8.26
C ASN A 335 3.05 -40.59 -8.61
N LYS A 336 1.72 -40.69 -8.72
CA LYS A 336 0.84 -39.55 -8.97
C LYS A 336 0.84 -38.58 -7.78
N LEU A 337 0.78 -39.10 -6.55
CA LEU A 337 0.89 -38.25 -5.35
C LEU A 337 2.23 -37.49 -5.33
N ARG A 338 3.35 -38.20 -5.53
CA ARG A 338 4.68 -37.59 -5.58
C ARG A 338 4.78 -36.52 -6.66
N GLN A 339 4.19 -36.76 -7.83
CA GLN A 339 4.16 -35.76 -8.90
C GLN A 339 3.42 -34.49 -8.44
N ILE A 340 2.22 -34.62 -7.88
CA ILE A 340 1.44 -33.47 -7.39
C ILE A 340 2.20 -32.71 -6.30
N VAL A 341 2.78 -33.41 -5.33
CA VAL A 341 3.57 -32.80 -4.24
C VAL A 341 4.82 -32.10 -4.77
N ASN A 342 5.52 -32.69 -5.74
CA ASN A 342 6.67 -32.07 -6.38
C ASN A 342 6.27 -30.83 -7.18
N GLU A 343 5.17 -30.88 -7.93
CA GLU A 343 4.64 -29.75 -8.69
C GLU A 343 4.27 -28.59 -7.75
N GLN A 344 3.62 -28.87 -6.62
CA GLN A 344 3.35 -27.89 -5.55
C GLN A 344 4.66 -27.29 -5.01
N THR A 345 5.65 -28.12 -4.71
CA THR A 345 6.93 -27.70 -4.14
C THR A 345 7.69 -26.78 -5.10
N VAL A 346 7.73 -27.13 -6.39
CA VAL A 346 8.36 -26.32 -7.44
C VAL A 346 7.57 -25.02 -7.67
N ALA A 347 6.24 -25.07 -7.69
CA ALA A 347 5.39 -23.88 -7.85
C ALA A 347 5.53 -22.91 -6.66
N ASN A 348 5.84 -23.42 -5.48
CA ASN A 348 6.05 -22.67 -4.25
C ASN A 348 7.52 -22.34 -3.97
N GLU A 349 8.46 -22.69 -4.85
CA GLU A 349 9.87 -22.34 -4.69
C GLU A 349 10.03 -20.81 -4.86
N LYS A 350 10.01 -20.09 -3.73
CA LYS A 350 10.11 -18.63 -3.70
C LYS A 350 11.58 -18.21 -3.77
N ILE A 351 11.90 -17.22 -4.61
CA ILE A 351 13.22 -16.58 -4.62
C ILE A 351 13.24 -15.46 -3.58
N GLU A 352 14.22 -15.49 -2.67
CA GLU A 352 14.51 -14.37 -1.76
C GLU A 352 14.73 -13.06 -2.55
N PRO A 353 14.08 -11.94 -2.16
CA PRO A 353 14.20 -10.68 -2.88
C PRO A 353 15.64 -10.16 -2.83
N LYS A 354 16.24 -9.94 -3.99
CA LYS A 354 17.51 -9.22 -4.12
C LYS A 354 17.28 -7.75 -3.79
N SER A 355 18.10 -7.22 -2.89
CA SER A 355 18.00 -5.82 -2.46
C SER A 355 19.34 -5.10 -2.43
N THR A 356 20.43 -5.68 -2.93
CA THR A 356 21.77 -5.08 -2.78
C THR A 356 21.85 -3.71 -3.45
N VAL A 357 21.40 -3.58 -4.70
CA VAL A 357 21.45 -2.31 -5.42
C VAL A 357 20.31 -1.39 -4.98
N THR A 358 19.15 -1.94 -4.63
CA THR A 358 18.09 -1.20 -3.96
C THR A 358 18.60 -0.50 -2.68
N ASN A 359 19.35 -1.21 -1.84
CA ASN A 359 19.90 -0.67 -0.60
C ASN A 359 20.89 0.45 -0.88
N LEU A 360 21.73 0.29 -1.91
CA LEU A 360 22.66 1.33 -2.33
C LEU A 360 21.92 2.57 -2.86
N LEU A 361 20.89 2.39 -3.70
CA LEU A 361 20.05 3.48 -4.19
C LEU A 361 19.44 4.27 -3.03
N VAL A 362 18.88 3.58 -2.04
CA VAL A 362 18.32 4.20 -0.84
C VAL A 362 19.36 5.00 -0.07
N VAL A 363 20.54 4.44 0.16
CA VAL A 363 21.62 5.15 0.87
C VAL A 363 22.07 6.38 0.10
N ILE A 364 22.25 6.28 -1.23
CA ILE A 364 22.65 7.41 -2.07
C ILE A 364 21.59 8.51 -2.04
N THR A 365 20.32 8.17 -2.25
CA THR A 365 19.22 9.15 -2.19
C THR A 365 19.16 9.82 -0.81
N ALA A 366 19.26 9.03 0.27
CA ALA A 366 19.26 9.56 1.63
C ALA A 366 20.44 10.51 1.89
N LEU A 367 21.65 10.12 1.51
CA LEU A 367 22.86 10.94 1.72
C LEU A 367 22.79 12.25 0.95
N ILE A 368 22.36 12.22 -0.32
CA ILE A 368 22.21 13.43 -1.13
C ILE A 368 21.15 14.34 -0.50
N SER A 369 19.95 13.81 -0.23
CA SER A 369 18.86 14.63 0.31
C SER A 369 19.16 15.19 1.69
N ILE A 370 19.73 14.40 2.61
CA ILE A 370 20.13 14.87 3.95
C ILE A 370 21.26 15.90 3.85
N GLY A 371 22.20 15.68 2.93
CA GLY A 371 23.25 16.66 2.63
C GLY A 371 22.65 18.00 2.21
N LEU A 372 21.74 18.00 1.23
CA LEU A 372 21.04 19.21 0.79
C LEU A 372 20.24 19.87 1.94
N MET A 373 19.50 19.09 2.72
CA MET A 373 18.74 19.58 3.89
C MET A 373 19.61 20.22 4.97
N SER A 374 20.91 19.88 5.03
CA SER A 374 21.83 20.44 6.03
C SER A 374 22.36 21.82 5.65
N PHE A 375 22.25 22.21 4.37
CA PHE A 375 22.82 23.45 3.84
C PHE A 375 21.78 24.43 3.26
N PHE A 376 20.56 23.98 2.99
CA PHE A 376 19.53 24.78 2.32
C PHE A 376 18.18 24.68 3.04
N ASP A 377 17.35 25.72 2.92
CA ASP A 377 15.99 25.67 3.43
C ASP A 377 15.09 24.88 2.47
N ILE A 378 14.79 23.64 2.85
CA ILE A 378 13.98 22.71 2.07
C ILE A 378 12.47 22.97 2.14
N GLU A 379 12.02 23.99 2.86
CA GLU A 379 10.64 24.51 2.82
C GLU A 379 10.54 25.79 1.97
N ASP A 380 11.68 26.34 1.54
CA ASP A 380 11.78 27.50 0.65
C ASP A 380 11.79 27.10 -0.84
N THR A 381 10.90 27.73 -1.63
CA THR A 381 10.74 27.40 -3.05
C THR A 381 11.99 27.69 -3.86
N LEU A 382 12.67 28.80 -3.59
CA LEU A 382 13.80 29.25 -4.37
C LEU A 382 15.04 28.40 -4.06
N ASP A 383 15.28 28.06 -2.80
CA ASP A 383 16.34 27.14 -2.40
C ASP A 383 16.14 25.76 -3.03
N LEU A 384 14.92 25.22 -3.02
CA LEU A 384 14.59 23.96 -3.69
C LEU A 384 14.91 24.01 -5.19
N LEU A 385 14.59 25.10 -5.87
CA LEU A 385 14.91 25.29 -7.29
C LEU A 385 16.44 25.45 -7.50
N ASN A 386 17.14 26.13 -6.59
CA ASN A 386 18.60 26.30 -6.68
C ASN A 386 19.35 24.97 -6.54
N ILE A 387 18.83 24.04 -5.74
CA ILE A 387 19.42 22.69 -5.57
C ILE A 387 18.91 21.66 -6.59
N GLY A 388 18.13 22.10 -7.60
CA GLY A 388 17.79 21.28 -8.75
C GLY A 388 16.39 20.64 -8.72
N ALA A 389 15.45 21.17 -7.95
CA ALA A 389 14.03 20.84 -8.11
C ALA A 389 13.53 21.17 -9.51
N ASN A 390 12.46 20.51 -9.93
CA ASN A 390 11.87 20.68 -11.25
C ASN A 390 10.83 21.80 -11.28
N SER A 391 10.72 22.49 -12.41
CA SER A 391 9.78 23.58 -12.68
C SER A 391 9.51 23.66 -14.17
N SER A 392 8.23 23.76 -14.54
CA SER A 392 7.79 23.91 -15.92
C SER A 392 8.50 25.06 -16.63
N PHE A 393 8.57 26.23 -15.98
CA PHE A 393 9.18 27.43 -16.54
C PHE A 393 10.68 27.24 -16.82
N LEU A 394 11.42 26.68 -15.87
CA LEU A 394 12.88 26.52 -15.99
C LEU A 394 13.23 25.42 -17.00
N VAL A 395 12.47 24.33 -17.05
CA VAL A 395 12.63 23.28 -18.08
C VAL A 395 12.37 23.86 -19.47
N ASN A 396 11.31 24.65 -19.65
CA ASN A 396 11.03 25.32 -20.92
C ASN A 396 12.08 26.37 -21.29
N SER A 397 12.83 26.86 -20.29
CA SER A 397 13.98 27.76 -20.48
C SER A 397 15.29 27.02 -20.82
N GLY A 398 15.25 25.69 -20.96
CA GLY A 398 16.39 24.86 -21.39
C GLY A 398 17.10 24.13 -20.25
N GLU A 399 16.64 24.22 -19.00
CA GLU A 399 17.25 23.56 -17.85
C GLU A 399 16.81 22.10 -17.71
N TYR A 400 16.98 21.31 -18.76
CA TYR A 400 16.50 19.92 -18.84
C TYR A 400 17.11 18.97 -17.81
N PHE A 401 18.27 19.31 -17.23
CA PHE A 401 18.87 18.53 -16.15
C PHE A 401 17.92 18.35 -14.96
N ARG A 402 16.99 19.29 -14.76
CA ARG A 402 15.96 19.27 -13.72
C ARG A 402 15.06 18.06 -13.78
N LEU A 403 14.83 17.49 -14.97
CA LEU A 403 14.05 16.26 -15.14
C LEU A 403 14.72 15.03 -14.50
N PHE A 404 16.04 15.10 -14.27
CA PHE A 404 16.80 14.07 -13.57
C PHE A 404 17.08 14.44 -12.11
N THR A 405 17.55 15.66 -11.83
CA THR A 405 18.02 16.06 -10.50
C THR A 405 16.92 16.13 -9.44
N HIS A 406 15.69 16.47 -9.84
CA HIS A 406 14.56 16.61 -8.90
C HIS A 406 14.29 15.34 -8.09
N GLN A 407 14.67 14.17 -8.62
CA GLN A 407 14.51 12.87 -7.96
C GLN A 407 15.33 12.74 -6.66
N PHE A 408 16.31 13.63 -6.45
CA PHE A 408 17.17 13.65 -5.26
C PHE A 408 16.84 14.79 -4.29
N VAL A 409 15.95 15.71 -4.67
CA VAL A 409 15.53 16.86 -3.85
C VAL A 409 14.24 16.49 -3.14
N HIS A 410 14.13 16.71 -1.83
CA HIS A 410 12.93 16.34 -1.06
C HIS A 410 12.48 17.48 -0.15
N ILE A 411 11.19 17.78 -0.19
CA ILE A 411 10.52 18.79 0.66
C ILE A 411 10.22 18.17 2.01
N GLY A 412 11.01 18.48 3.03
CA GLY A 412 10.81 17.95 4.39
C GLY A 412 11.34 16.52 4.60
N PHE A 413 11.65 16.21 5.86
CA PHE A 413 12.14 14.89 6.28
C PHE A 413 11.12 13.77 6.05
N LEU A 414 9.84 14.02 6.31
CA LEU A 414 8.81 12.98 6.13
C LEU A 414 8.70 12.54 4.67
N HIS A 415 8.76 13.49 3.73
CA HIS A 415 8.67 13.17 2.31
C HIS A 415 9.84 12.26 1.88
N LEU A 416 11.06 12.56 2.33
CA LEU A 416 12.22 11.69 2.12
C LEU A 416 12.03 10.31 2.75
N PHE A 417 11.58 10.25 4.00
CA PHE A 417 11.36 9.00 4.72
C PHE A 417 10.37 8.09 3.98
N MET A 418 9.23 8.65 3.54
CA MET A 418 8.22 7.89 2.80
C MET A 418 8.74 7.38 1.45
N ASN A 419 9.52 8.17 0.72
CA ASN A 419 10.16 7.72 -0.51
C ASN A 419 11.16 6.60 -0.26
N ILE A 420 12.01 6.71 0.77
CA ILE A 420 12.97 5.66 1.14
C ILE A 420 12.26 4.34 1.45
N VAL A 421 11.19 4.39 2.26
CA VAL A 421 10.38 3.22 2.60
C VAL A 421 9.75 2.63 1.33
N ALA A 422 9.20 3.47 0.46
CA ALA A 422 8.59 3.01 -0.78
C ALA A 422 9.61 2.39 -1.75
N ILE A 423 10.81 2.95 -1.89
CA ILE A 423 11.90 2.36 -2.69
C ILE A 423 12.26 0.99 -2.12
N LYS A 424 12.47 0.88 -0.80
CA LYS A 424 12.77 -0.39 -0.12
C LYS A 424 11.68 -1.44 -0.32
N TYR A 425 10.44 -1.01 -0.52
CA TYR A 425 9.31 -1.91 -0.66
C TYR A 425 9.09 -2.35 -2.12
N PHE A 426 9.11 -1.43 -3.08
CA PHE A 426 8.79 -1.74 -4.49
C PHE A 426 9.99 -2.12 -5.36
N ALA A 427 11.21 -1.67 -5.04
CA ALA A 427 12.37 -1.98 -5.86
C ALA A 427 12.86 -3.44 -5.77
N PRO A 428 12.89 -4.12 -4.60
CA PRO A 428 13.46 -5.47 -4.51
C PRO A 428 12.76 -6.53 -5.38
N PRO A 429 11.41 -6.56 -5.47
CA PRO A 429 10.74 -7.47 -6.41
C PRO A 429 11.16 -7.22 -7.86
N VAL A 430 11.29 -5.94 -8.26
CA VAL A 430 11.75 -5.53 -9.59
C VAL A 430 13.21 -5.93 -9.82
N GLU A 431 14.10 -5.71 -8.84
CA GLU A 431 15.51 -6.11 -8.90
C GLU A 431 15.66 -7.64 -9.02
N THR A 432 14.78 -8.40 -8.37
CA THR A 432 14.80 -9.86 -8.41
C THR A 432 14.40 -10.40 -9.78
N VAL A 433 13.33 -9.83 -10.37
CA VAL A 433 12.80 -10.25 -11.67
C VAL A 433 13.65 -9.72 -12.82
N ALA A 434 13.86 -8.41 -12.86
CA ALA A 434 14.52 -7.73 -13.97
C ALA A 434 16.04 -7.68 -13.84
N GLY A 435 16.60 -7.81 -12.63
CA GLY A 435 18.00 -7.53 -12.35
C GLY A 435 18.26 -6.04 -12.09
N TRP A 436 19.31 -5.76 -11.33
CA TRP A 436 19.62 -4.41 -10.88
C TRP A 436 19.79 -3.35 -11.99
N PRO A 437 20.38 -3.62 -13.18
CA PRO A 437 20.55 -2.57 -14.20
C PRO A 437 19.22 -2.08 -14.75
N LEU A 438 18.30 -3.01 -15.01
CA LEU A 438 16.97 -2.71 -15.53
C LEU A 438 16.07 -2.10 -14.46
N MET A 439 16.22 -2.51 -13.18
CA MET A 439 15.56 -1.85 -12.06
C MET A 439 15.96 -0.38 -11.95
N LEU A 440 17.26 -0.05 -12.05
CA LEU A 440 17.72 1.33 -12.07
C LEU A 440 17.18 2.09 -13.29
N GLY A 441 17.12 1.45 -14.46
CA GLY A 441 16.50 2.02 -15.66
C GLY A 441 15.03 2.37 -15.44
N ILE A 442 14.25 1.42 -14.91
CA ILE A 442 12.84 1.66 -14.54
C ILE A 442 12.75 2.85 -13.59
N TYR A 443 13.52 2.86 -12.51
CA TYR A 443 13.48 3.93 -11.50
C TYR A 443 13.76 5.30 -12.14
N PHE A 444 14.95 5.49 -12.74
CA PHE A 444 15.35 6.81 -13.20
C PHE A 444 14.58 7.31 -14.43
N PHE A 445 14.27 6.43 -15.40
CA PHE A 445 13.50 6.85 -16.58
C PHE A 445 12.03 7.08 -16.25
N SER A 446 11.45 6.37 -15.28
CA SER A 446 10.13 6.74 -14.76
C SER A 446 10.16 8.08 -14.04
N GLY A 447 11.18 8.36 -13.23
CA GLY A 447 11.33 9.67 -12.59
C GLY A 447 11.49 10.82 -13.61
N ILE A 448 12.21 10.59 -14.72
CA ILE A 448 12.31 11.53 -15.84
C ILE A 448 10.96 11.72 -16.53
N GLY A 449 10.24 10.63 -16.82
CA GLY A 449 8.90 10.69 -17.43
C GLY A 449 7.88 11.39 -16.54
N GLY A 450 7.96 11.20 -15.22
CA GLY A 450 7.20 11.95 -14.23
C GLY A 450 7.53 13.45 -14.26
N GLY A 451 8.82 13.79 -14.13
CA GLY A 451 9.26 15.19 -14.20
C GLY A 451 8.87 15.88 -15.51
N PHE A 452 8.91 15.16 -16.63
CA PHE A 452 8.50 15.67 -17.93
C PHE A 452 6.99 15.96 -17.95
N LEU A 453 6.15 15.03 -17.47
CA LEU A 453 4.70 15.26 -17.46
C LEU A 453 4.31 16.38 -16.50
N ALA A 454 5.00 16.52 -15.36
CA ALA A 454 4.82 17.65 -14.46
C ALA A 454 5.17 18.99 -15.14
N ALA A 455 6.33 19.07 -15.78
CA ALA A 455 6.75 20.28 -16.50
C ALA A 455 5.80 20.61 -17.66
N TYR A 456 5.35 19.60 -18.41
CA TYR A 456 4.41 19.79 -19.51
C TYR A 456 3.06 20.37 -19.07
N ASN A 457 2.56 19.98 -17.88
CA ASN A 457 1.29 20.45 -17.35
C ASN A 457 1.39 21.72 -16.49
N GLY A 458 2.50 22.47 -16.61
CA GLY A 458 2.64 23.77 -15.94
C GLY A 458 2.97 23.68 -14.46
N GLN A 459 3.44 22.54 -13.95
CA GLN A 459 3.79 22.40 -12.54
C GLN A 459 4.94 23.35 -12.17
N GLN A 460 4.72 24.21 -11.18
CA GLN A 460 5.65 25.27 -10.81
C GLN A 460 6.84 24.76 -10.01
N LEU A 461 6.58 23.80 -9.11
CA LEU A 461 7.58 23.14 -8.29
C LEU A 461 7.27 21.65 -8.20
N SER A 462 8.29 20.84 -8.44
CA SER A 462 8.23 19.39 -8.34
C SER A 462 9.57 18.88 -7.81
N ALA A 463 9.54 18.13 -6.71
CA ALA A 463 10.73 17.59 -6.07
C ALA A 463 10.39 16.24 -5.44
N GLY A 464 11.26 15.27 -5.59
CA GLY A 464 11.18 13.98 -4.92
C GLY A 464 11.30 12.80 -5.86
N ALA A 465 11.65 11.65 -5.28
CA ALA A 465 11.75 10.37 -5.98
C ALA A 465 10.38 9.74 -6.34
N SER A 466 9.26 10.37 -5.98
CA SER A 466 7.96 9.70 -5.98
C SER A 466 7.51 9.28 -7.39
N GLY A 467 7.79 10.06 -8.44
CA GLY A 467 7.54 9.63 -9.82
C GLY A 467 8.29 8.34 -10.19
N ALA A 468 9.55 8.20 -9.75
CA ALA A 468 10.33 6.98 -9.95
C ALA A 468 9.75 5.78 -9.16
N VAL A 469 9.30 6.03 -7.93
CA VAL A 469 8.62 5.04 -7.08
C VAL A 469 7.32 4.55 -7.71
N PHE A 470 6.49 5.45 -8.24
CA PHE A 470 5.28 5.08 -8.97
C PHE A 470 5.61 4.24 -10.22
N GLY A 471 6.76 4.49 -10.86
CA GLY A 471 7.28 3.65 -11.93
C GLY A 471 7.63 2.23 -11.49
N LEU A 472 8.28 2.07 -10.33
CA LEU A 472 8.56 0.76 -9.73
C LEU A 472 7.27 0.02 -9.32
N LEU A 473 6.31 0.74 -8.75
CA LEU A 473 4.97 0.23 -8.41
C LEU A 473 4.26 -0.30 -9.67
N ALA A 474 4.20 0.50 -10.73
CA ALA A 474 3.59 0.12 -11.99
C ALA A 474 4.29 -1.08 -12.65
N SER A 475 5.62 -1.09 -12.63
CA SER A 475 6.41 -2.20 -13.17
C SER A 475 6.19 -3.49 -12.39
N SER A 476 6.10 -3.39 -11.06
CA SER A 476 5.77 -4.52 -10.19
C SER A 476 4.40 -5.07 -10.53
N LEU A 477 3.39 -4.22 -10.76
CA LEU A 477 2.06 -4.66 -11.15
C LEU A 477 2.05 -5.34 -12.53
N VAL A 478 2.75 -4.76 -13.52
CA VAL A 478 2.88 -5.34 -14.87
C VAL A 478 3.55 -6.71 -14.82
N PHE A 479 4.66 -6.85 -14.09
CA PHE A 479 5.34 -8.13 -13.90
C PHE A 479 4.54 -9.12 -13.06
N GLU A 480 3.46 -8.71 -12.41
CA GLU A 480 2.60 -9.63 -11.66
C GLU A 480 1.48 -10.14 -12.54
N ILE A 481 0.77 -9.23 -13.21
CA ILE A 481 -0.37 -9.55 -14.06
C ILE A 481 0.05 -10.30 -15.33
N LEU A 482 1.15 -9.87 -15.96
CA LEU A 482 1.54 -10.33 -17.30
C LEU A 482 2.71 -11.33 -17.29
N ALA A 483 3.29 -11.61 -16.13
CA ALA A 483 4.22 -12.72 -16.02
C ALA A 483 3.46 -14.04 -16.19
N ALA A 484 3.54 -14.60 -17.40
CA ALA A 484 3.20 -15.99 -17.64
C ALA A 484 3.96 -16.89 -16.65
N LYS A 485 3.34 -18.02 -16.26
CA LYS A 485 3.74 -19.09 -15.32
C LYS A 485 5.23 -19.50 -15.18
N ASN A 486 6.15 -18.90 -15.95
CA ASN A 486 7.56 -19.21 -16.06
C ASN A 486 8.52 -18.19 -15.39
N ILE A 487 8.04 -17.09 -14.79
CA ILE A 487 8.88 -16.24 -13.94
C ILE A 487 8.76 -16.77 -12.51
N LYS A 488 9.88 -17.26 -11.94
CA LYS A 488 9.93 -17.78 -10.57
C LYS A 488 9.33 -16.77 -9.58
N LYS A 489 8.46 -17.24 -8.69
CA LYS A 489 7.79 -16.41 -7.69
C LYS A 489 8.82 -15.79 -6.75
N VAL A 490 8.69 -14.50 -6.46
CA VAL A 490 9.55 -13.79 -5.49
C VAL A 490 8.91 -13.92 -4.11
N SER A 491 9.68 -14.30 -3.08
CA SER A 491 9.17 -14.37 -1.71
C SER A 491 8.78 -12.99 -1.21
N LYS A 492 7.68 -12.90 -0.44
CA LYS A 492 7.18 -11.66 0.18
C LYS A 492 6.86 -10.54 -0.82
N ARG A 493 6.53 -10.89 -2.07
CA ARG A 493 6.05 -9.92 -3.05
C ARG A 493 4.67 -9.41 -2.60
N PRO A 494 4.40 -8.09 -2.65
CA PRO A 494 3.05 -7.58 -2.46
C PRO A 494 2.11 -8.19 -3.50
N SER A 495 0.92 -8.60 -3.08
CA SER A 495 -0.08 -9.14 -3.99
C SER A 495 -0.63 -8.08 -4.93
N GLN A 496 -1.20 -8.50 -6.06
CA GLN A 496 -1.81 -7.61 -7.05
C GLN A 496 -2.84 -6.70 -6.41
N SER A 497 -3.66 -7.26 -5.49
CA SER A 497 -4.63 -6.50 -4.71
C SER A 497 -3.97 -5.44 -3.83
N THR A 498 -2.88 -5.78 -3.12
CA THR A 498 -2.09 -4.81 -2.36
C THR A 498 -1.49 -3.71 -3.25
N LEU A 499 -0.91 -4.06 -4.40
CA LEU A 499 -0.33 -3.08 -5.33
C LEU A 499 -1.37 -2.12 -5.92
N LEU A 500 -2.51 -2.64 -6.38
CA LEU A 500 -3.62 -1.83 -6.89
C LEU A 500 -4.19 -0.93 -5.79
N PHE A 501 -4.28 -1.44 -4.57
CA PHE A 501 -4.75 -0.70 -3.43
C PHE A 501 -3.79 0.46 -3.09
N ILE A 502 -2.49 0.19 -2.94
CA ILE A 502 -1.44 1.20 -2.70
C ILE A 502 -1.47 2.26 -3.79
N LEU A 503 -1.63 1.85 -5.05
CA LEU A 503 -1.73 2.77 -6.16
C LEU A 503 -2.94 3.70 -6.00
N GLY A 504 -4.12 3.13 -5.77
CA GLY A 504 -5.36 3.88 -5.62
C GLY A 504 -5.31 4.89 -4.48
N ILE A 505 -4.80 4.49 -3.30
CA ILE A 505 -4.74 5.39 -2.14
C ILE A 505 -3.73 6.52 -2.35
N ASN A 506 -2.55 6.26 -2.93
CA ASN A 506 -1.55 7.31 -3.12
C ASN A 506 -2.01 8.34 -4.17
N LEU A 507 -2.72 7.90 -5.21
CA LEU A 507 -3.35 8.83 -6.15
C LEU A 507 -4.46 9.64 -5.46
N LEU A 508 -5.33 8.98 -4.67
CA LEU A 508 -6.39 9.66 -3.92
C LEU A 508 -5.83 10.71 -2.96
N ILE A 509 -4.81 10.37 -2.16
CA ILE A 509 -4.14 11.31 -1.25
C ILE A 509 -3.55 12.48 -2.05
N GLY A 510 -2.91 12.20 -3.18
CA GLY A 510 -2.41 13.22 -4.09
C GLY A 510 -3.51 14.15 -4.62
N PHE A 511 -4.71 13.65 -4.90
CA PHE A 511 -5.85 14.48 -5.31
C PHE A 511 -6.39 15.38 -4.19
N VAL A 512 -6.26 14.95 -2.93
CA VAL A 512 -6.73 15.72 -1.77
C VAL A 512 -5.70 16.78 -1.36
N GLU A 513 -4.41 16.44 -1.33
CA GLU A 513 -3.37 17.35 -0.86
C GLU A 513 -2.74 18.20 -1.97
N LYS A 514 -2.96 19.52 -1.86
CA LYS A 514 -2.53 20.53 -2.85
C LYS A 514 -1.02 20.63 -3.08
N ASN A 515 -0.21 20.13 -2.15
CA ASN A 515 1.26 20.17 -2.23
C ASN A 515 1.86 18.90 -2.88
N ILE A 516 1.02 17.99 -3.41
CA ILE A 516 1.47 16.77 -4.07
C ILE A 516 1.41 16.94 -5.59
N ASP A 517 2.51 16.61 -6.27
CA ASP A 517 2.59 16.64 -7.73
C ASP A 517 2.01 15.34 -8.35
N ASN A 518 0.72 15.38 -8.65
CA ASN A 518 0.04 14.26 -9.30
C ASN A 518 0.50 14.02 -10.74
N TRP A 519 0.95 15.06 -11.44
CA TRP A 519 1.44 14.89 -12.81
C TRP A 519 2.76 14.11 -12.83
N ALA A 520 3.65 14.33 -11.86
CA ALA A 520 4.83 13.50 -11.67
C ALA A 520 4.49 12.04 -11.36
N HIS A 521 3.50 11.79 -10.49
CA HIS A 521 3.04 10.44 -10.16
C HIS A 521 2.46 9.71 -11.37
N ILE A 522 1.56 10.36 -12.11
CA ILE A 522 0.94 9.78 -13.31
C ILE A 522 1.98 9.52 -14.40
N GLY A 523 2.89 10.48 -14.65
CA GLY A 523 3.93 10.34 -15.66
C GLY A 523 4.90 9.21 -15.33
N GLY A 524 5.28 9.09 -14.05
CA GLY A 524 6.11 8.01 -13.55
C GLY A 524 5.47 6.63 -13.67
N LEU A 525 4.19 6.53 -13.30
CA LEU A 525 3.38 5.32 -13.44
C LEU A 525 3.28 4.87 -14.90
N CYS A 526 2.87 5.76 -15.80
CA CYS A 526 2.76 5.46 -17.22
C CYS A 526 4.09 5.02 -17.82
N SER A 527 5.17 5.75 -17.51
CA SER A 527 6.51 5.42 -17.98
C SER A 527 6.98 4.07 -17.47
N GLY A 528 6.76 3.77 -16.18
CA GLY A 528 7.13 2.49 -15.58
C GLY A 528 6.36 1.32 -16.20
N ALA A 529 5.05 1.46 -16.37
CA ALA A 529 4.23 0.46 -17.04
C ALA A 529 4.71 0.19 -18.48
N ILE A 530 4.97 1.24 -19.25
CA ILE A 530 5.46 1.12 -20.64
C ILE A 530 6.83 0.42 -20.67
N ILE A 531 7.77 0.85 -19.83
CA ILE A 531 9.10 0.24 -19.74
C ILE A 531 8.98 -1.24 -19.38
N ALA A 532 8.17 -1.58 -18.37
CA ALA A 532 7.96 -2.97 -17.95
C ALA A 532 7.37 -3.83 -19.06
N LEU A 533 6.38 -3.33 -19.80
CA LEU A 533 5.78 -4.02 -20.96
C LEU A 533 6.82 -4.31 -22.05
N ILE A 534 7.69 -3.34 -22.35
CA ILE A 534 8.80 -3.52 -23.31
C ILE A 534 9.81 -4.55 -22.82
N LEU A 535 10.07 -4.60 -21.50
CA LEU A 535 11.02 -5.53 -20.91
C LEU A 535 10.53 -6.98 -20.87
N LEU A 536 9.22 -7.25 -20.84
CA LEU A 536 8.67 -8.62 -20.77
C LEU A 536 9.27 -9.61 -21.79
N PRO A 537 9.33 -9.32 -23.11
CA PRO A 537 9.99 -10.21 -24.07
C PRO A 537 11.51 -10.28 -23.87
N ILE A 538 12.14 -9.20 -23.41
CA ILE A 538 13.60 -9.10 -23.20
C ILE A 538 14.04 -10.02 -22.06
N LEU A 539 13.25 -10.09 -20.98
CA LEU A 539 13.55 -10.90 -19.80
C LEU A 539 13.59 -12.40 -20.09
N LYS A 540 12.95 -12.86 -21.19
CA LYS A 540 12.96 -14.27 -21.61
C LYS A 540 14.29 -14.70 -22.26
N ASN A 541 15.11 -13.77 -22.74
CA ASN A 541 16.38 -14.07 -23.40
C ASN A 541 17.57 -13.48 -22.62
N ALA A 542 18.40 -14.34 -22.05
CA ALA A 542 19.52 -13.93 -21.20
C ALA A 542 20.56 -13.03 -21.91
N THR A 543 20.85 -13.28 -23.18
CA THR A 543 21.81 -12.47 -23.95
C THR A 543 21.25 -11.09 -24.23
N PHE A 544 19.99 -11.02 -24.68
CA PHE A 544 19.35 -9.74 -24.97
C PHE A 544 19.16 -8.91 -23.69
N LYS A 545 18.77 -9.55 -22.58
CA LYS A 545 18.74 -8.94 -21.25
C LYS A 545 20.08 -8.30 -20.86
N LYS A 546 21.21 -8.97 -21.09
CA LYS A 546 22.56 -8.42 -20.79
C LYS A 546 22.90 -7.20 -21.64
N LEU A 547 22.61 -7.24 -22.95
CA LEU A 547 22.87 -6.12 -23.85
C LEU A 547 22.04 -4.89 -23.49
N VAL A 548 20.73 -5.09 -23.26
CA VAL A 548 19.83 -4.01 -22.82
C VAL A 548 20.25 -3.48 -21.45
N SER A 549 20.66 -4.34 -20.52
CA SER A 549 21.19 -3.91 -19.22
C SER A 549 22.41 -3.01 -19.36
N LEU A 550 23.36 -3.37 -20.22
CA LEU A 550 24.55 -2.53 -20.49
C LEU A 550 24.16 -1.19 -21.12
N PHE A 551 23.27 -1.22 -22.12
CA PHE A 551 22.78 0.00 -22.77
C PHE A 551 22.09 0.94 -21.78
N VAL A 552 21.25 0.41 -20.90
CA VAL A 552 20.57 1.18 -19.84
C VAL A 552 21.60 1.81 -18.92
N LEU A 553 22.62 1.08 -18.47
CA LEU A 553 23.66 1.64 -17.61
C LEU A 553 24.45 2.75 -18.29
N LEU A 554 24.86 2.56 -19.55
CA LEU A 554 25.56 3.58 -20.32
C LEU A 554 24.69 4.84 -20.49
N SER A 555 23.39 4.66 -20.74
CA SER A 555 22.43 5.76 -20.86
C SER A 555 22.26 6.51 -19.54
N LEU A 556 22.15 5.80 -18.41
CA LEU A 556 22.05 6.42 -17.08
C LEU A 556 23.31 7.18 -16.69
N VAL A 557 24.49 6.62 -16.99
CA VAL A 557 25.78 7.30 -16.77
C VAL A 557 25.86 8.55 -17.64
N PHE A 558 25.48 8.46 -18.92
CA PHE A 558 25.46 9.61 -19.82
C PHE A 558 24.54 10.72 -19.29
N VAL A 559 23.27 10.39 -18.99
CA VAL A 559 22.29 11.34 -18.43
C VAL A 559 22.80 11.94 -17.12
N GLY A 560 23.31 11.12 -16.20
CA GLY A 560 23.85 11.59 -14.93
C GLY A 560 25.01 12.57 -15.09
N ILE A 561 25.96 12.27 -15.98
CA ILE A 561 27.11 13.16 -16.26
C ILE A 561 26.64 14.47 -16.90
N THR A 562 25.75 14.41 -17.90
CA THR A 562 25.24 15.62 -18.56
C THR A 562 24.44 16.47 -17.60
N SER A 563 23.55 15.86 -16.80
CA SER A 563 22.77 16.58 -15.80
C SER A 563 23.65 17.21 -14.73
N MET A 564 24.69 16.52 -14.27
CA MET A 564 25.62 17.06 -13.27
C MET A 564 26.43 18.22 -13.84
N LYS A 565 26.91 18.11 -15.08
CA LYS A 565 27.64 19.19 -15.76
C LYS A 565 26.76 20.43 -15.90
N ASP A 566 25.52 20.26 -16.34
CA ASP A 566 24.57 21.35 -16.52
C ASP A 566 24.16 21.98 -15.18
N PHE A 567 23.95 21.16 -14.14
CA PHE A 567 23.67 21.64 -12.78
C PHE A 567 24.82 22.48 -12.21
N LEU A 568 26.06 22.01 -12.31
CA LEU A 568 27.24 22.77 -11.88
C LEU A 568 27.40 24.07 -12.70
N GLY A 569 27.14 24.01 -14.01
CA GLY A 569 27.11 25.19 -14.86
C GLY A 569 26.02 26.20 -14.47
N PHE A 570 24.85 25.71 -14.07
CA PHE A 570 23.71 26.50 -13.59
C PHE A 570 24.01 27.16 -12.24
N SER A 571 24.58 26.43 -11.27
CA SER A 571 24.88 26.94 -9.93
C SER A 571 25.83 28.15 -9.90
N ASN A 572 26.59 28.35 -10.98
CA ASN A 572 27.52 29.46 -11.15
C ASN A 572 26.92 30.65 -11.91
N ARG A 573 25.65 30.59 -12.32
CA ARG A 573 24.96 31.66 -13.07
C ARG A 573 24.00 32.42 -12.18
N ILE A 574 23.86 33.72 -12.47
CA ILE A 574 22.72 34.49 -11.98
C ILE A 574 21.50 34.00 -12.78
N SER A 575 20.54 33.42 -12.07
CA SER A 575 19.33 32.82 -12.66
C SER A 575 18.09 33.61 -12.26
N TYR A 576 16.95 33.29 -12.87
CA TYR A 576 15.67 33.81 -12.42
C TYR A 576 15.49 33.53 -10.91
N PRO A 577 15.07 34.52 -10.10
CA PRO A 577 14.53 35.82 -10.47
C PRO A 577 15.55 36.97 -10.57
N GLN A 578 16.82 36.75 -10.20
CA GLN A 578 17.85 37.79 -10.21
C GLN A 578 18.28 38.19 -11.62
N ALA A 579 18.27 37.25 -12.56
CA ALA A 579 18.39 37.50 -13.99
C ALA A 579 17.06 37.16 -14.66
N TYR A 580 16.33 38.20 -15.09
CA TYR A 580 15.08 38.07 -15.83
C TYR A 580 15.28 38.42 -17.31
N GLY A 581 14.48 37.77 -18.16
CA GLY A 581 14.58 37.90 -19.61
C GLY A 581 14.11 39.25 -20.15
N LYS A 582 13.66 39.27 -21.41
CA LYS A 582 13.09 40.48 -22.02
C LYS A 582 11.85 40.95 -21.23
N MET A 583 11.67 42.25 -21.19
CA MET A 583 10.48 42.89 -20.61
C MET A 583 9.41 43.11 -21.68
N GLN A 584 8.15 43.15 -21.26
CA GLN A 584 6.99 43.51 -22.06
C GLN A 584 6.17 44.57 -21.33
N THR A 585 5.55 45.48 -22.07
CA THR A 585 4.64 46.48 -21.50
C THR A 585 3.27 45.86 -21.29
N ILE A 586 2.72 46.01 -20.08
CA ILE A 586 1.32 45.71 -19.76
C ILE A 586 0.60 47.00 -19.40
N LYS A 587 -0.70 47.06 -19.70
CA LYS A 587 -1.56 48.24 -19.46
C LYS A 587 -2.76 47.90 -18.59
N SER A 588 -3.30 48.88 -17.88
CA SER A 588 -4.61 48.79 -17.21
C SER A 588 -5.75 48.65 -18.23
N SER A 589 -6.94 48.25 -17.79
CA SER A 589 -8.11 48.12 -18.67
C SER A 589 -8.56 49.45 -19.30
N SER A 590 -8.19 50.57 -18.68
CA SER A 590 -8.46 51.94 -19.16
C SER A 590 -7.34 52.50 -20.03
N ASP A 591 -6.24 51.76 -20.24
CA ASP A 591 -4.98 52.24 -20.83
C ASP A 591 -4.38 53.48 -20.12
N SER A 592 -4.86 53.83 -18.93
CA SER A 592 -4.37 54.98 -18.15
C SER A 592 -3.00 54.71 -17.52
N LEU A 593 -2.73 53.46 -17.17
CA LEU A 593 -1.53 53.01 -16.49
C LEU A 593 -0.80 51.99 -17.38
N SER A 594 0.50 52.16 -17.53
CA SER A 594 1.36 51.16 -18.19
C SER A 594 2.65 50.96 -17.41
N LEU A 595 3.18 49.74 -17.46
CA LEU A 595 4.45 49.38 -16.82
C LEU A 595 5.07 48.19 -17.54
N MET A 596 6.37 47.99 -17.35
CA MET A 596 7.09 46.85 -17.92
C MET A 596 7.20 45.71 -16.90
N VAL A 597 6.81 44.49 -17.30
CA VAL A 597 7.04 43.25 -16.56
C VAL A 597 7.88 42.27 -17.39
N PRO A 598 8.53 41.27 -16.79
CA PRO A 598 9.19 40.22 -17.56
C PRO A 598 8.19 39.54 -18.51
N ILE A 599 8.65 39.12 -19.69
CA ILE A 599 7.78 38.46 -20.68
C ILE A 599 7.22 37.12 -20.17
N SER A 600 7.84 36.53 -19.16
CA SER A 600 7.37 35.34 -18.47
C SER A 600 6.19 35.58 -17.53
N TRP A 601 5.88 36.84 -17.21
CA TRP A 601 4.76 37.22 -16.36
C TRP A 601 3.50 37.43 -17.21
N SER A 602 2.36 36.97 -16.72
CA SER A 602 1.06 37.14 -17.38
C SER A 602 0.19 38.14 -16.64
N LYS A 603 -0.57 38.98 -17.38
CA LYS A 603 -1.63 39.81 -16.79
C LYS A 603 -2.81 38.91 -16.40
N SER A 604 -3.29 39.02 -15.17
CA SER A 604 -4.46 38.26 -14.72
C SER A 604 -5.76 38.86 -15.29
N GLU A 605 -6.64 37.99 -15.81
CA GLU A 605 -7.96 38.37 -16.34
C GLU A 605 -9.02 38.58 -15.22
N ILE A 606 -8.70 38.25 -13.97
CA ILE A 606 -9.65 38.14 -12.84
C ILE A 606 -10.31 39.49 -12.47
N ASP A 607 -9.78 40.63 -12.90
CA ASP A 607 -10.35 41.94 -12.55
C ASP A 607 -10.45 42.90 -13.75
N SER A 608 -11.29 42.53 -14.73
CA SER A 608 -11.59 43.38 -15.89
C SER A 608 -12.30 44.70 -15.55
N ASN A 609 -12.73 44.92 -14.30
CA ASN A 609 -13.62 46.02 -13.90
C ASN A 609 -12.99 47.12 -13.03
N GLN A 610 -11.71 47.02 -12.65
CA GLN A 610 -11.03 48.09 -11.91
C GLN A 610 -10.18 48.95 -12.85
N TYR A 611 -10.63 50.18 -13.12
CA TYR A 611 -10.00 51.07 -14.10
C TYR A 611 -8.55 51.45 -13.76
N ASN A 612 -8.13 51.34 -12.50
CA ASN A 612 -6.82 51.82 -12.01
C ASN A 612 -5.94 50.73 -11.37
N THR A 613 -6.23 49.45 -11.61
CA THR A 613 -5.48 48.34 -11.03
C THR A 613 -4.87 47.44 -12.10
N ILE A 614 -3.63 46.99 -11.90
CA ILE A 614 -3.00 45.93 -12.69
C ILE A 614 -2.66 44.76 -11.78
N TYR A 615 -3.04 43.56 -12.21
CA TYR A 615 -2.66 42.30 -11.59
C TYR A 615 -1.78 41.50 -12.55
N ALA A 616 -0.61 41.06 -12.09
CA ALA A 616 0.27 40.19 -12.85
C ALA A 616 0.76 39.01 -12.00
N VAL A 617 0.98 37.87 -12.67
CA VAL A 617 1.42 36.62 -12.05
C VAL A 617 2.72 36.17 -12.72
N GLY A 618 3.73 35.87 -11.89
CA GLY A 618 4.99 35.32 -12.34
C GLY A 618 4.99 33.78 -12.44
N PRO A 619 5.98 33.20 -13.12
CA PRO A 619 6.04 31.76 -13.39
C PRO A 619 6.21 30.86 -12.16
N LEU A 620 6.66 31.40 -11.01
CA LEU A 620 6.79 30.67 -9.74
C LEU A 620 5.72 31.07 -8.73
N SER A 621 4.54 31.49 -9.21
CA SER A 621 3.43 32.06 -8.40
C SER A 621 3.79 33.35 -7.67
N GLU A 622 4.71 34.15 -8.21
CA GLU A 622 4.83 35.52 -7.78
C GLU A 622 3.55 36.29 -8.12
N LEU A 623 3.11 37.16 -7.21
CA LEU A 623 1.95 38.00 -7.44
C LEU A 623 2.39 39.46 -7.39
N MET A 624 1.90 40.26 -8.33
CA MET A 624 2.00 41.70 -8.30
C MET A 624 0.61 42.31 -8.44
N THR A 625 0.32 43.26 -7.55
CA THR A 625 -0.80 44.17 -7.67
C THR A 625 -0.28 45.59 -7.69
N VAL A 626 -0.80 46.40 -8.60
CA VAL A 626 -0.51 47.84 -8.64
C VAL A 626 -1.84 48.57 -8.64
N THR A 627 -2.05 49.45 -7.67
CA THR A 627 -3.25 50.27 -7.55
C THR A 627 -2.88 51.74 -7.61
N VAL A 628 -3.62 52.52 -8.39
CA VAL A 628 -3.39 53.95 -8.56
C VAL A 628 -4.61 54.76 -8.14
N PHE A 629 -4.38 55.75 -7.29
CA PHE A 629 -5.41 56.61 -6.75
C PHE A 629 -4.85 58.01 -6.48
N ASN A 630 -5.74 59.01 -6.39
CA ASN A 630 -5.34 60.35 -5.98
C ASN A 630 -5.45 60.46 -4.46
N THR A 631 -4.50 61.15 -3.84
CA THR A 631 -4.48 61.36 -2.38
C THR A 631 -3.78 62.67 -2.04
N ASP A 632 -4.22 63.30 -0.95
CA ASP A 632 -3.56 64.46 -0.36
C ASP A 632 -2.46 64.04 0.66
N GLU A 633 -2.38 62.73 0.99
CA GLU A 633 -1.38 62.17 1.90
C GLU A 633 -0.03 61.94 1.21
N THR A 634 1.06 62.09 1.97
CA THR A 634 2.39 61.71 1.48
C THR A 634 2.56 60.19 1.44
N ALA A 635 3.45 59.68 0.58
CA ALA A 635 3.78 58.25 0.52
C ALA A 635 4.18 57.65 1.88
N LEU A 636 4.81 58.45 2.74
CA LEU A 636 5.22 58.02 4.08
C LEU A 636 4.03 57.88 5.02
N GLU A 637 3.12 58.85 5.05
CA GLU A 637 1.91 58.80 5.88
C GLU A 637 1.03 57.61 5.52
N PHE A 638 0.82 57.38 4.21
CA PHE A 638 0.06 56.23 3.74
C PHE A 638 0.74 54.90 4.10
N ALA A 639 2.07 54.81 3.94
CA ALA A 639 2.82 53.62 4.32
C ALA A 639 2.68 53.32 5.83
N GLU A 640 2.76 54.34 6.70
CA GLU A 640 2.58 54.19 8.14
C GLU A 640 1.16 53.73 8.52
N ALA A 641 0.14 54.27 7.86
CA ALA A 641 -1.24 53.85 8.03
C ALA A 641 -1.43 52.37 7.65
N LEU A 642 -0.94 51.96 6.47
CA LEU A 642 -1.04 50.58 5.99
C LEU A 642 -0.29 49.59 6.88
N ILE A 643 0.90 49.96 7.39
CA ILE A 643 1.67 49.13 8.32
C ILE A 643 0.84 48.81 9.57
N LYS A 644 0.13 49.80 10.11
CA LYS A 644 -0.70 49.65 11.31
C LYS A 644 -1.89 48.73 11.06
N GLU A 645 -2.51 48.84 9.89
CA GLU A 645 -3.63 47.98 9.49
C GLU A 645 -3.16 46.54 9.26
N ARG A 646 -2.12 46.34 8.44
CA ARG A 646 -1.58 45.02 8.10
C ARG A 646 -1.07 44.26 9.32
N LYS A 647 -0.46 44.95 10.29
CA LYS A 647 -0.06 44.31 11.55
C LYS A 647 -1.26 43.69 12.28
N LYS A 648 -2.40 44.39 12.32
CA LYS A 648 -3.64 43.85 12.90
C LYS A 648 -4.18 42.68 12.09
N GLU A 649 -4.15 42.75 10.76
CA GLU A 649 -4.58 41.65 9.90
C GLU A 649 -3.75 40.37 10.14
N ILE A 650 -2.43 40.52 10.21
CA ILE A 650 -1.51 39.40 10.46
C ILE A 650 -1.77 38.81 11.85
N GLU A 651 -1.89 39.65 12.89
CA GLU A 651 -2.19 39.19 14.26
C GLU A 651 -3.55 38.48 14.38
N ASN A 652 -4.51 38.79 13.51
CA ASN A 652 -5.84 38.20 13.49
C ASN A 652 -5.98 36.98 12.55
N THR A 653 -4.92 36.57 11.86
CA THR A 653 -4.94 35.45 10.91
C THR A 653 -4.22 34.24 11.52
N ASP A 654 -4.98 33.20 11.89
CA ASP A 654 -4.48 32.04 12.66
C ASP A 654 -3.35 31.23 11.99
N ASP A 655 -3.18 31.33 10.66
CA ASP A 655 -2.21 30.54 9.87
C ASP A 655 -0.99 31.33 9.38
N LEU A 656 -0.87 32.60 9.76
CA LEU A 656 0.13 33.51 9.24
C LEU A 656 1.04 34.02 10.35
N ILE A 657 2.29 33.59 10.32
CA ILE A 657 3.28 33.92 11.34
C ILE A 657 4.09 35.13 10.87
N PHE A 658 4.10 36.20 11.66
CA PHE A 658 4.97 37.33 11.45
C PHE A 658 6.41 36.99 11.86
N ASN A 659 7.36 37.07 10.93
CA ASN A 659 8.78 36.83 11.23
C ASN A 659 9.52 38.17 11.45
N SER A 660 9.49 39.05 10.45
CA SER A 660 10.20 40.34 10.47
C SER A 660 9.55 41.36 9.52
N ARG A 661 9.89 42.64 9.74
CA ARG A 661 9.53 43.75 8.85
C ARG A 661 10.69 44.72 8.74
N LYS A 662 10.97 45.20 7.53
CA LYS A 662 11.94 46.28 7.26
C LYS A 662 11.24 47.47 6.60
N GLY A 663 11.67 48.68 6.92
CA GLY A 663 11.12 49.94 6.38
C GLY A 663 10.08 50.63 7.29
N PRO A 664 9.34 51.64 6.80
CA PRO A 664 9.43 52.20 5.45
C PRO A 664 10.81 52.80 5.22
N GLU A 665 11.51 52.33 4.18
CA GLU A 665 12.85 52.81 3.81
C GLU A 665 12.70 53.70 2.56
N LYS A 666 13.20 54.93 2.63
CA LYS A 666 13.21 55.82 1.46
C LYS A 666 14.26 55.33 0.48
N LYS A 667 13.83 55.09 -0.76
CA LYS A 667 14.67 54.57 -1.85
C LYS A 667 14.48 55.41 -3.11
N LEU A 668 15.58 55.69 -3.81
CA LEU A 668 15.55 56.39 -5.09
C LEU A 668 15.68 55.38 -6.23
N LEU A 669 14.61 55.21 -7.00
CA LEU A 669 14.54 54.29 -8.14
C LEU A 669 14.96 55.01 -9.43
N ASN A 670 15.83 54.39 -10.23
CA ASN A 670 16.39 54.94 -11.47
C ASN A 670 16.94 56.39 -11.35
N ASN A 671 17.45 56.77 -10.17
CA ASN A 671 17.97 58.11 -9.86
C ASN A 671 16.98 59.28 -10.06
N LYS A 672 15.68 59.00 -10.14
CA LYS A 672 14.66 60.03 -10.41
C LYS A 672 13.38 59.89 -9.60
N LEU A 673 12.99 58.66 -9.26
CA LEU A 673 11.68 58.38 -8.68
C LEU A 673 11.85 58.03 -7.19
N GLU A 674 11.29 58.85 -6.30
CA GLU A 674 11.33 58.58 -4.88
C GLU A 674 10.23 57.56 -4.51
N ALA A 675 10.62 56.49 -3.83
CA ALA A 675 9.74 55.44 -3.36
C ALA A 675 9.99 55.17 -1.87
N TYR A 676 8.93 54.85 -1.12
CA TYR A 676 9.06 54.22 0.19
C TYR A 676 8.81 52.73 0.03
N VAL A 677 9.68 51.90 0.61
CA VAL A 677 9.61 50.45 0.50
C VAL A 677 9.39 49.83 1.88
N VAL A 678 8.42 48.94 1.99
CA VAL A 678 8.18 48.13 3.19
C VAL A 678 8.28 46.66 2.82
N GLN A 679 9.08 45.92 3.57
CA GLN A 679 9.33 44.50 3.33
C GLN A 679 8.84 43.70 4.52
N TRP A 680 8.15 42.60 4.25
CA TRP A 680 7.59 41.70 5.25
C TRP A 680 8.10 40.28 5.00
N SER A 681 8.64 39.67 6.05
CA SER A 681 8.91 38.24 6.08
C SER A 681 7.84 37.57 6.93
N LEU A 682 7.13 36.63 6.32
CA LEU A 682 5.99 35.92 6.89
C LEU A 682 6.18 34.43 6.67
N THR A 683 5.59 33.60 7.52
CA THR A 683 5.50 32.15 7.29
C THR A 683 4.03 31.78 7.20
N TYR A 684 3.64 31.16 6.09
CA TYR A 684 2.28 30.68 5.87
C TYR A 684 2.31 29.19 5.60
N ALA A 685 1.58 28.40 6.40
CA ALA A 685 1.55 26.95 6.30
C ALA A 685 2.96 26.30 6.23
N LYS A 686 3.92 26.84 7.00
CA LYS A 686 5.35 26.48 7.06
C LYS A 686 6.22 26.89 5.88
N SER A 687 5.65 27.39 4.79
CA SER A 687 6.47 27.97 3.71
C SER A 687 6.72 29.46 3.96
N PRO A 688 7.94 29.94 3.73
CA PRO A 688 8.23 31.36 3.82
C PRO A 688 7.52 32.14 2.70
N ARG A 689 7.14 33.36 3.04
CA ARG A 689 6.49 34.34 2.17
C ARG A 689 7.16 35.68 2.36
N PHE A 690 7.63 36.25 1.26
CA PHE A 690 8.21 37.57 1.22
C PHE A 690 7.27 38.52 0.49
N ILE A 691 6.86 39.58 1.17
CA ILE A 691 6.02 40.64 0.61
C ILE A 691 6.80 41.93 0.55
N THR A 692 6.79 42.60 -0.59
CA THR A 692 7.38 43.93 -0.75
C THR A 692 6.32 44.92 -1.23
N ASP A 693 6.09 45.95 -0.44
CA ASP A 693 5.21 47.06 -0.77
C ASP A 693 6.05 48.26 -1.23
N TYR A 694 5.69 48.88 -2.35
CA TYR A 694 6.26 50.16 -2.79
C TYR A 694 5.19 51.24 -2.82
N PHE A 695 5.54 52.42 -2.31
CA PHE A 695 4.71 53.62 -2.32
C PHE A 695 5.44 54.72 -3.09
N VAL A 696 4.90 55.11 -4.24
CA VAL A 696 5.47 56.12 -5.14
C VAL A 696 4.48 57.25 -5.39
N THR A 697 4.85 58.49 -5.08
CA THR A 697 4.03 59.68 -5.38
C THR A 697 4.54 60.41 -6.61
N ASP A 698 3.63 60.83 -7.49
CA ASP A 698 3.88 61.79 -8.56
C ASP A 698 2.77 62.85 -8.56
N GLY A 699 3.06 64.05 -8.05
CA GLY A 699 2.05 65.07 -7.76
C GLY A 699 1.01 64.58 -6.73
N ASP A 700 -0.27 64.69 -7.07
CA ASP A 700 -1.41 64.25 -6.24
C ASP A 700 -1.75 62.76 -6.46
N THR A 701 -0.97 62.02 -7.27
CA THR A 701 -1.23 60.62 -7.60
C THR A 701 -0.29 59.69 -6.86
N MET A 702 -0.87 58.67 -6.21
CA MET A 702 -0.17 57.62 -5.47
C MET A 702 -0.26 56.29 -6.21
N PHE A 703 0.90 55.65 -6.37
CA PHE A 703 1.01 54.28 -6.84
C PHE A 703 1.39 53.37 -5.68
N TYR A 704 0.56 52.38 -5.43
CA TYR A 704 0.81 51.34 -4.44
C TYR A 704 1.07 50.02 -5.15
N PHE A 705 2.30 49.52 -5.06
CA PHE A 705 2.68 48.21 -5.57
C PHE A 705 2.77 47.24 -4.41
N LYS A 706 2.17 46.05 -4.58
CA LYS A 706 2.32 44.93 -3.67
C LYS A 706 2.87 43.74 -4.45
N PHE A 707 4.06 43.31 -4.09
CA PHE A 707 4.68 42.09 -4.61
C PHE A 707 4.66 41.00 -3.55
N MET A 708 4.36 39.77 -3.94
CA MET A 708 4.41 38.58 -3.08
C MET A 708 5.20 37.48 -3.78
N ALA A 709 6.18 36.91 -3.05
CA ALA A 709 7.01 35.80 -3.52
C ALA A 709 7.08 34.69 -2.47
N ALA A 710 7.22 33.45 -2.95
CA ALA A 710 7.23 32.23 -2.14
C ALA A 710 8.63 31.87 -1.61
N THR A 711 9.35 32.84 -1.02
CA THR A 711 10.71 32.65 -0.51
C THR A 711 11.00 33.44 0.76
N ALA A 712 11.99 33.03 1.55
CA ALA A 712 12.61 33.75 2.66
C ALA A 712 13.74 34.69 2.18
N ASN A 713 14.23 34.53 0.95
CA ASN A 713 15.31 35.37 0.43
C ASN A 713 14.79 36.75 0.02
N GLU A 714 14.88 37.69 0.97
CA GLU A 714 14.40 39.07 0.84
C GLU A 714 15.02 39.86 -0.31
N THR A 715 16.19 39.43 -0.81
CA THR A 715 16.94 40.17 -1.84
C THR A 715 16.76 39.62 -3.25
N ALA A 716 16.33 38.37 -3.40
CA ALA A 716 16.33 37.66 -4.67
C ALA A 716 15.51 38.37 -5.76
N TYR A 717 14.39 38.96 -5.38
CA TYR A 717 13.44 39.58 -6.31
C TYR A 717 13.57 41.10 -6.43
N LEU A 718 14.34 41.76 -5.54
CA LEU A 718 14.31 43.22 -5.41
C LEU A 718 14.76 43.94 -6.67
N SER A 719 15.81 43.46 -7.34
CA SER A 719 16.28 44.08 -8.58
C SER A 719 15.20 44.06 -9.67
N MET A 720 14.41 42.99 -9.75
CA MET A 720 13.33 42.87 -10.71
C MET A 720 12.17 43.80 -10.33
N PHE A 721 11.77 43.80 -9.05
CA PHE A 721 10.69 44.66 -8.55
C PHE A 721 11.03 46.14 -8.72
N ASP A 722 12.26 46.55 -8.39
CA ASP A 722 12.74 47.93 -8.59
C ASP A 722 12.61 48.36 -10.05
N HIS A 723 12.99 47.48 -10.99
CA HIS A 723 12.90 47.78 -12.42
C HIS A 723 11.46 47.91 -12.90
N ILE A 724 10.57 47.03 -12.42
CA ILE A 724 9.13 47.08 -12.73
C ILE A 724 8.55 48.40 -12.23
N VAL A 725 8.75 48.73 -10.95
CA VAL A 725 8.23 49.97 -10.35
C VAL A 725 8.74 51.20 -11.09
N ALA A 726 10.04 51.23 -11.41
CA ALA A 726 10.67 52.36 -12.08
C ALA A 726 10.29 52.53 -13.56
N SER A 727 9.60 51.54 -14.15
CA SER A 727 9.12 51.57 -15.54
C SER A 727 7.69 52.06 -15.70
N THR A 728 7.07 52.50 -14.61
CA THR A 728 5.65 52.89 -14.57
C THR A 728 5.43 54.24 -15.25
N GLU A 729 4.46 54.29 -16.16
CA GLU A 729 4.07 55.48 -16.91
C GLU A 729 2.55 55.68 -16.86
N LEU A 730 2.12 56.92 -16.59
CA LEU A 730 0.73 57.37 -16.70
C LEU A 730 0.50 57.99 -18.09
N THR A 731 -0.54 57.55 -18.78
CA THR A 731 -0.87 58.04 -20.14
C THR A 731 -2.04 59.03 -20.13
N ILE A 732 -2.87 59.05 -19.07
CA ILE A 732 -4.06 59.89 -18.95
C ILE A 732 -4.17 60.41 -17.51
N ASN A 733 -4.52 61.69 -17.32
CA ASN A 733 -4.87 62.24 -16.00
C ASN A 733 -6.08 61.47 -15.42
N LEU A 734 -5.86 60.77 -14.32
CA LEU A 734 -6.91 60.02 -13.64
C LEU A 734 -7.99 60.98 -13.10
N PRO A 735 -9.29 60.67 -13.27
CA PRO A 735 -10.33 61.40 -12.56
C PRO A 735 -10.12 61.24 -11.04
N LYS A 736 -10.28 62.33 -10.26
CA LYS A 736 -10.26 62.27 -8.80
C LYS A 736 -11.31 61.26 -8.32
N ILE A 737 -10.85 60.15 -7.75
CA ILE A 737 -11.71 59.21 -7.03
C ILE A 737 -11.84 59.78 -5.62
N ASN A 738 -13.05 60.20 -5.25
CA ASN A 738 -13.41 60.45 -3.86
C ASN A 738 -13.98 59.14 -3.30
N GLU A 739 -13.46 58.76 -2.13
CA GLU A 739 -13.77 57.57 -1.30
C GLU A 739 -13.17 56.24 -1.73
#